data_AF-A0A1F7UYC4-F1
#
_entry.id   AF-A0A1F7UYC4-F1
#
_cell.length_a   1.000
_cell.length_b   1.000
_cell.length_c   1.000
_cell.angle_alpha   90.00
_cell.angle_beta   90.00
_cell.angle_gamma   90.00
#
_symmetry.space_group_name_H-M   'P 1'
#
loop_
_entity.id
_entity.type
_entity.pdbx_description
1 polymer ?
#
loop_
_entity_poly.entity_id
_entity_poly.type
_entity_poly.pdbx_seq_one_letter_code
_entity_poly.pdbx_strand_id
1 'polypeptide(L)'
;MAVSAIAAGSDLNAKSNEVADTAQILEGDGSSSVTPAGGLSLSTASDTPAGATLPQGANGVNVLKIRASASGGDVELDDLVLALGGVGATANISNVYLYEGSQRLTEGRSANSSTRQVTFSNLNFKVLNGQSRNLWVSVETSTSATAADTMSFSVVSANGAAVSGVQGNTFSFSGNSVGTVTITKTGTITNPSLGQQNAVIGKFRVTAGTENAEIQRLRLKINNASDHSAFSLYQGADKVADGVYASGDYVDFAFTAPYTVAEGNSRNFDVKAKIGGQAAENISIAMDRDTDLVAVGGDFGFNQSVTRSGYDGGAAAATEDDANTCFTSSAATTNDCSFSTIQGGDVTFAFNGPPAGDVHSNSQDVILFSFSVTSAQNVTVKDLDFIVYGEDNGLANAFVPGDDTTLDSDGLVNTNGEGNLKDLKVRHSNGSGVLLSPLELDCVANTTACGSDGTRDGAQTIDFTDDFTLTAGTTYDLELTADIDNDVTADTEFGATLDVSGLTIEDSNGDNLTLGTDIIPSGDLIGNNRTARSAALTVALASSPVSTTVVQGTSNVNVAAFTMTAGVGSDVTVSSATVSAYADEGGTTTGTLGGETGAQVEDFISSCSIYDGDGTLLDGPAAASNSGANFVFDDMLWTVPAGTVEVMSVYCNLANPSDTDTDVFSWGLNDVSADMVASDEDGNSVTATGDAVNHGGTALGTTVGTTTGVASVAISIASAGTLAYAPDPGSPNADILVAGTSGNVVSKFKFTATNESMLVTRLTVSEEAAEDDNFGTNATTYTNNVASVAVSYPDSNGATATATAFMSGNEAKFDGLDFLVPANSPKVVTVSVSVPGSNRDSGGSAQSGEDLLVELFLDATNDDNFRAVGQGSGSVLDDDDPTSSNTGLSAFVIHETKPTISLASGSPSGAKVPGLDEVLRFTVAASSNEDVVVDEAIFKMVSTDNNGATAAGSDWNECSSAVSGNSVDADFSLYDYTDLGTELDTSSSAWNLLSSTGANCEATADTSIAFVQLELVAADDLVIAAGTTKTFSLWFDSTGASATNDDSVRFDIPADPIASAYIDSGAFDVNGAVTGEDTTTLTIDTGSSRPLHGDVVCLSSGTCASTDEIVLVTNIDDDTATALYVSRGYLGRNRGGSGATVADNTELDYLPSSLVWYDDGSTTDDTDAFEDEVSGSYLVDNLPLIGGTIIF
;
A
#
# COMPACT_ATOMS: atom_id res chain seq x y z
N MET A 1 27.27 -1.05 -0.81
CA MET A 1 27.78 -0.92 -2.19
C MET A 1 28.51 0.41 -2.26
N ALA A 2 29.65 0.50 -2.94
CA ALA A 2 30.38 1.77 -3.08
C ALA A 2 29.91 2.50 -4.35
N VAL A 3 29.78 3.82 -4.27
CA VAL A 3 29.48 4.66 -5.44
C VAL A 3 30.81 5.04 -6.09
N SER A 4 31.00 4.69 -7.36
CA SER A 4 32.11 5.17 -8.19
C SER A 4 31.65 6.40 -8.96
N ALA A 5 32.24 7.56 -8.67
CA ALA A 5 32.00 8.78 -9.44
C ALA A 5 32.98 8.90 -10.61
N ILE A 6 32.44 9.21 -11.80
CA ILE A 6 33.13 9.67 -13.02
C ILE A 6 34.03 8.62 -13.71
N ALA A 7 33.92 8.58 -15.05
CA ALA A 7 34.88 7.94 -15.95
C ALA A 7 35.35 8.97 -16.99
N ALA A 8 36.58 8.81 -17.50
CA ALA A 8 37.16 9.76 -18.44
C ALA A 8 36.38 9.83 -19.76
N GLY A 9 36.13 11.05 -20.25
CA GLY A 9 35.34 11.31 -21.46
C GLY A 9 33.83 11.49 -21.17
N SER A 10 33.50 12.37 -20.23
CA SER A 10 32.14 12.87 -20.01
C SER A 10 32.13 14.38 -20.31
N ASP A 11 31.16 14.86 -21.07
CA ASP A 11 31.00 16.30 -21.36
C ASP A 11 30.44 17.04 -20.14
N LEU A 12 30.67 18.36 -20.09
CA LEU A 12 30.09 19.27 -19.10
C LEU A 12 28.81 19.88 -19.66
N ASN A 13 27.66 19.40 -19.18
CA ASN A 13 26.33 19.90 -19.51
C ASN A 13 25.51 20.13 -18.23
N ALA A 14 25.76 21.29 -17.62
CA ALA A 14 25.24 21.80 -16.34
C ALA A 14 25.73 21.12 -15.04
N LYS A 15 25.90 21.96 -14.00
CA LYS A 15 26.24 21.66 -12.58
C LYS A 15 27.25 20.54 -12.32
N SER A 16 28.52 20.88 -12.57
CA SER A 16 29.71 20.04 -12.36
C SER A 16 29.86 19.47 -10.93
N ASN A 17 30.53 18.31 -10.84
CA ASN A 17 30.98 17.71 -9.58
C ASN A 17 32.49 17.93 -9.39
N GLU A 18 32.96 18.22 -8.16
CA GLU A 18 34.39 18.26 -7.86
C GLU A 18 35.09 16.91 -8.18
N VAL A 19 36.29 16.97 -8.76
CA VAL A 19 37.10 15.78 -9.10
C VAL A 19 38.07 15.46 -7.95
N ALA A 20 38.04 14.22 -7.41
CA ALA A 20 38.81 13.81 -6.21
C ALA A 20 39.15 12.29 -6.16
N ASP A 21 39.99 11.85 -5.21
CA ASP A 21 40.58 10.49 -5.11
C ASP A 21 40.52 9.87 -3.67
N THR A 22 40.12 8.58 -3.52
CA THR A 22 39.93 7.85 -2.22
C THR A 22 39.91 6.29 -2.30
N ALA A 23 40.65 5.50 -1.48
CA ALA A 23 40.54 4.00 -1.42
C ALA A 23 41.17 3.21 -0.21
N GLN A 24 40.55 2.07 0.26
CA GLN A 24 41.01 0.87 1.08
C GLN A 24 39.82 0.19 1.89
N ILE A 25 39.74 -1.00 2.57
CA ILE A 25 40.47 -2.32 2.79
C ILE A 25 39.48 -3.43 3.35
N LEU A 26 39.86 -4.72 3.63
CA LEU A 26 38.94 -5.92 3.77
C LEU A 26 39.21 -7.05 4.87
N GLU A 27 38.50 -8.22 4.80
CA GLU A 27 38.12 -9.26 5.86
C GLU A 27 38.69 -10.75 5.79
N GLY A 28 38.04 -11.83 6.34
CA GLY A 28 38.49 -13.29 6.38
C GLY A 28 37.52 -14.44 6.91
N ASP A 29 37.95 -15.75 6.93
CA ASP A 29 37.18 -17.06 7.14
C ASP A 29 38.04 -18.22 7.80
N GLY A 30 37.65 -19.44 8.31
CA GLY A 30 36.39 -20.22 8.58
C GLY A 30 36.56 -21.79 8.78
N SER A 31 35.48 -22.62 8.61
CA SER A 31 35.41 -24.12 8.35
C SER A 31 35.09 -25.23 9.42
N SER A 32 35.00 -26.54 9.03
CA SER A 32 34.03 -27.57 9.56
C SER A 32 34.38 -29.12 9.48
N SER A 33 33.40 -30.02 9.79
CA SER A 33 33.25 -31.51 9.46
C SER A 33 33.80 -32.58 10.47
N VAL A 34 33.50 -33.92 10.55
CA VAL A 34 32.50 -34.95 10.05
C VAL A 34 32.88 -36.38 10.62
N THR A 35 32.07 -37.44 10.95
CA THR A 35 30.65 -37.68 11.38
C THR A 35 30.37 -38.86 12.40
N PRO A 36 30.39 -40.21 12.10
CA PRO A 36 29.31 -41.14 12.59
C PRO A 36 29.66 -42.53 13.21
N ALA A 37 28.64 -43.24 13.77
CA ALA A 37 28.58 -44.69 14.16
C ALA A 37 27.12 -45.23 14.05
N GLY A 38 26.80 -46.44 14.54
CA GLY A 38 25.42 -46.93 14.67
C GLY A 38 24.68 -46.29 15.85
N GLY A 39 24.47 -44.98 15.77
CA GLY A 39 24.19 -44.15 16.94
C GLY A 39 22.85 -43.42 16.90
N LEU A 40 22.37 -43.13 18.11
CA LEU A 40 21.60 -41.92 18.38
C LEU A 40 22.55 -40.73 18.19
N SER A 41 22.53 -40.11 17.01
CA SER A 41 23.16 -38.81 16.80
C SER A 41 22.18 -37.73 17.23
N LEU A 42 22.49 -37.08 18.36
CA LEU A 42 21.89 -35.80 18.70
C LEU A 42 22.63 -34.70 17.93
N SER A 43 21.87 -33.76 17.40
CA SER A 43 22.36 -32.58 16.68
C SER A 43 21.48 -31.40 17.02
N THR A 44 22.03 -30.18 17.04
CA THR A 44 21.19 -28.98 17.02
C THR A 44 20.49 -28.94 15.66
N ALA A 45 19.17 -28.80 15.65
CA ALA A 45 18.41 -28.71 14.40
C ALA A 45 18.71 -27.38 13.68
N SER A 46 18.63 -27.36 12.35
CA SER A 46 18.83 -26.14 11.54
C SER A 46 17.81 -25.05 11.84
N ASP A 47 16.63 -25.44 12.31
CA ASP A 47 15.54 -24.59 12.80
C ASP A 47 15.47 -24.58 14.35
N THR A 48 16.63 -24.65 15.00
CA THR A 48 16.73 -24.24 16.42
C THR A 48 16.42 -22.75 16.57
N PRO A 49 15.79 -22.31 17.68
CA PRO A 49 15.49 -20.89 17.87
C PRO A 49 16.75 -20.02 17.83
N ALA A 50 16.67 -18.88 17.13
CA ALA A 50 17.71 -17.87 17.11
C ALA A 50 17.91 -17.28 18.52
N GLY A 51 19.13 -16.82 18.82
CA GLY A 51 19.42 -16.17 20.10
C GLY A 51 18.65 -14.85 20.21
N ALA A 52 17.88 -14.69 21.27
CA ALA A 52 17.03 -13.52 21.52
C ALA A 52 17.21 -12.99 22.94
N THR A 53 16.71 -11.78 23.20
CA THR A 53 16.59 -11.25 24.56
C THR A 53 15.24 -11.67 25.14
N LEU A 54 15.25 -12.45 26.21
CA LEU A 54 14.08 -12.98 26.89
C LEU A 54 13.58 -12.00 27.97
N PRO A 55 12.37 -11.45 27.87
CA PRO A 55 11.72 -10.72 28.96
C PRO A 55 11.43 -11.59 30.18
N GLN A 56 11.33 -10.97 31.36
CA GLN A 56 11.10 -11.66 32.64
C GLN A 56 9.68 -12.26 32.69
N GLY A 57 9.54 -13.48 33.21
CA GLY A 57 8.24 -14.16 33.34
C GLY A 57 7.70 -14.80 32.04
N ALA A 58 8.42 -14.69 30.92
CA ALA A 58 8.08 -15.34 29.66
C ALA A 58 7.96 -16.87 29.84
N ASN A 59 6.82 -17.42 29.42
CA ASN A 59 6.43 -18.81 29.67
C ASN A 59 6.76 -19.72 28.46
N GLY A 60 7.18 -20.97 28.71
CA GLY A 60 7.31 -22.00 27.67
C GLY A 60 8.17 -21.66 26.45
N VAL A 61 9.18 -20.78 26.59
CA VAL A 61 9.99 -20.28 25.46
C VAL A 61 10.91 -21.38 24.95
N ASN A 62 10.83 -21.71 23.65
CA ASN A 62 11.75 -22.66 23.02
C ASN A 62 13.15 -22.03 22.85
N VAL A 63 14.20 -22.71 23.32
CA VAL A 63 15.58 -22.18 23.33
C VAL A 63 16.62 -23.12 22.70
N LEU A 64 16.30 -24.40 22.52
CA LEU A 64 17.10 -25.36 21.76
C LEU A 64 16.18 -26.40 21.11
N LYS A 65 16.35 -26.65 19.81
CA LYS A 65 15.75 -27.80 19.13
C LYS A 65 16.80 -28.88 18.91
N ILE A 66 16.62 -30.02 19.54
CA ILE A 66 17.47 -31.20 19.42
C ILE A 66 16.86 -32.11 18.35
N ARG A 67 17.56 -32.28 17.23
CA ARG A 67 17.25 -33.34 16.25
C ARG A 67 17.92 -34.63 16.73
N ALA A 68 17.10 -35.57 17.16
CA ALA A 68 17.51 -36.93 17.51
C ALA A 68 17.36 -37.83 16.28
N SER A 69 18.48 -38.30 15.72
CA SER A 69 18.48 -39.19 14.55
C SER A 69 19.03 -40.57 14.93
N ALA A 70 18.34 -41.63 14.53
CA ALA A 70 18.81 -43.00 14.75
C ALA A 70 19.41 -43.56 13.45
N SER A 71 20.61 -44.12 13.55
CA SER A 71 21.36 -44.67 12.42
C SER A 71 21.89 -46.06 12.75
N GLY A 72 21.77 -47.01 11.81
CA GLY A 72 22.23 -48.39 11.99
C GLY A 72 21.35 -49.27 12.89
N GLY A 73 20.26 -48.73 13.45
CA GLY A 73 19.28 -49.42 14.28
C GLY A 73 18.21 -48.47 14.81
N ASP A 74 17.12 -49.01 15.36
CA ASP A 74 16.22 -48.23 16.23
C ASP A 74 16.97 -47.88 17.52
N VAL A 75 16.79 -46.67 18.05
CA VAL A 75 17.38 -46.27 19.33
C VAL A 75 16.35 -45.50 20.16
N GLU A 76 16.30 -45.80 21.45
CA GLU A 76 15.43 -45.15 22.43
C GLU A 76 16.25 -44.19 23.29
N LEU A 77 15.71 -43.00 23.56
CA LEU A 77 16.30 -42.00 24.45
C LEU A 77 15.51 -42.01 25.76
N ASP A 78 16.16 -42.40 26.85
CA ASP A 78 15.57 -42.59 28.17
C ASP A 78 16.04 -41.54 29.18
N ASP A 79 17.35 -41.21 29.14
CA ASP A 79 17.97 -40.18 29.97
C ASP A 79 18.53 -39.06 29.08
N LEU A 80 18.18 -37.81 29.40
CA LEU A 80 18.76 -36.62 28.77
C LEU A 80 19.21 -35.64 29.85
N VAL A 81 20.50 -35.31 29.85
CA VAL A 81 21.09 -34.30 30.75
C VAL A 81 21.47 -33.06 29.94
N LEU A 82 20.89 -31.93 30.32
CA LEU A 82 21.22 -30.62 29.76
C LEU A 82 22.08 -29.82 30.74
N ALA A 83 22.97 -28.96 30.25
CA ALA A 83 23.66 -27.93 31.02
C ALA A 83 23.15 -26.55 30.64
N LEU A 84 22.95 -25.70 31.65
CA LEU A 84 22.70 -24.27 31.52
C LEU A 84 24.03 -23.53 31.44
N GLY A 85 24.43 -23.17 30.21
CA GLY A 85 25.55 -22.28 29.91
C GLY A 85 25.19 -20.79 30.11
N GLY A 86 26.08 -19.89 29.66
CA GLY A 86 25.98 -18.45 29.88
C GLY A 86 26.40 -18.01 31.29
N VAL A 87 26.49 -16.69 31.54
CA VAL A 87 26.96 -16.19 32.86
C VAL A 87 25.89 -16.20 33.94
N GLY A 88 24.61 -16.30 33.57
CA GLY A 88 23.49 -16.04 34.48
C GLY A 88 23.26 -17.06 35.58
N ALA A 89 22.52 -16.63 36.60
CA ALA A 89 22.10 -17.47 37.71
C ALA A 89 21.09 -18.54 37.26
N THR A 90 21.14 -19.74 37.88
CA THR A 90 20.15 -20.80 37.61
C THR A 90 18.72 -20.38 37.95
N ALA A 91 18.56 -19.42 38.86
CA ALA A 91 17.28 -18.86 39.29
C ALA A 91 16.66 -17.85 38.30
N ASN A 92 17.34 -17.52 37.19
CA ASN A 92 16.72 -16.78 36.08
C ASN A 92 15.74 -17.65 35.27
N ILE A 93 15.72 -18.97 35.52
CA ILE A 93 14.84 -19.95 34.87
C ILE A 93 14.06 -20.68 35.97
N SER A 94 12.74 -20.66 35.89
CA SER A 94 11.84 -21.33 36.84
C SER A 94 11.83 -22.84 36.58
N ASN A 95 11.46 -23.22 35.35
CA ASN A 95 11.36 -24.61 34.90
C ASN A 95 11.92 -24.79 33.49
N VAL A 96 12.36 -26.02 33.21
CA VAL A 96 12.73 -26.52 31.88
C VAL A 96 11.90 -27.76 31.57
N TYR A 97 11.45 -27.86 30.32
CA TYR A 97 10.60 -28.93 29.80
C TYR A 97 11.16 -29.49 28.48
N LEU A 98 10.76 -30.73 28.15
CA LEU A 98 10.91 -31.28 26.80
C LEU A 98 9.54 -31.41 26.12
N TYR A 99 9.50 -31.04 24.84
CA TYR A 99 8.31 -31.13 23.98
C TYR A 99 8.63 -31.83 22.65
N GLU A 100 7.67 -32.54 22.07
CA GLU A 100 7.68 -32.89 20.64
C GLU A 100 6.49 -32.21 19.96
N GLY A 101 6.76 -31.37 18.96
CA GLY A 101 5.74 -30.47 18.42
C GLY A 101 5.15 -29.59 19.54
N SER A 102 3.84 -29.64 19.73
CA SER A 102 3.10 -28.99 20.83
C SER A 102 2.91 -29.88 22.07
N GLN A 103 3.26 -31.17 22.02
CA GLN A 103 3.05 -32.10 23.13
C GLN A 103 4.17 -32.00 24.17
N ARG A 104 3.82 -31.59 25.40
CA ARG A 104 4.70 -31.66 26.57
C ARG A 104 4.98 -33.13 26.90
N LEU A 105 6.26 -33.51 26.97
CA LEU A 105 6.71 -34.87 27.29
C LEU A 105 7.14 -35.05 28.75
N THR A 106 7.40 -33.96 29.47
CA THR A 106 7.98 -34.01 30.82
C THR A 106 7.32 -33.06 31.81
N GLU A 107 7.48 -33.41 33.08
CA GLU A 107 7.35 -32.48 34.20
C GLU A 107 8.43 -31.40 34.16
N GLY A 108 8.14 -30.25 34.79
CA GLY A 108 9.08 -29.14 34.91
C GLY A 108 10.28 -29.52 35.77
N ARG A 109 11.47 -29.12 35.34
CA ARG A 109 12.72 -29.35 36.07
C ARG A 109 13.51 -28.05 36.21
N SER A 110 13.82 -27.67 37.44
CA SER A 110 14.72 -26.56 37.73
C SER A 110 16.19 -26.95 37.50
N ALA A 111 17.04 -25.98 37.13
CA ALA A 111 18.47 -26.21 36.96
C ALA A 111 19.18 -26.30 38.32
N ASN A 112 19.93 -27.38 38.54
CA ASN A 112 20.66 -27.60 39.79
C ASN A 112 21.69 -26.48 40.03
N SER A 113 21.58 -25.77 41.14
CA SER A 113 22.41 -24.59 41.45
C SER A 113 23.92 -24.87 41.62
N SER A 114 24.32 -26.13 41.82
CA SER A 114 25.71 -26.54 42.04
C SER A 114 26.36 -27.16 40.80
N THR A 115 25.61 -27.90 39.98
CA THR A 115 26.13 -28.51 38.73
C THR A 115 25.73 -27.75 37.47
N ARG A 116 24.79 -26.80 37.57
CA ARG A 116 24.11 -26.11 36.45
C ARG A 116 23.47 -27.07 35.44
N GLN A 117 23.02 -28.24 35.89
CA GLN A 117 22.42 -29.27 35.04
C GLN A 117 20.93 -29.48 35.31
N VAL A 118 20.23 -29.93 34.27
CA VAL A 118 18.84 -30.41 34.30
C VAL A 118 18.85 -31.86 33.81
N THR A 119 18.22 -32.76 34.55
CA THR A 119 18.16 -34.19 34.20
C THR A 119 16.72 -34.62 33.98
N PHE A 120 16.46 -35.22 32.82
CA PHE A 120 15.23 -35.93 32.50
C PHE A 120 15.54 -37.42 32.38
N SER A 121 14.66 -38.27 32.88
CA SER A 121 14.82 -39.73 32.97
C SER A 121 13.48 -40.45 32.76
N ASN A 122 13.52 -41.67 32.23
CA ASN A 122 12.36 -42.46 31.80
C ASN A 122 11.57 -41.78 30.65
N LEU A 123 12.28 -41.20 29.68
CA LEU A 123 11.67 -40.53 28.54
C LEU A 123 10.99 -41.49 27.54
N ASN A 124 11.48 -42.75 27.41
CA ASN A 124 10.97 -43.76 26.46
C ASN A 124 10.85 -43.21 25.01
N PHE A 125 11.75 -42.30 24.62
CA PHE A 125 11.63 -41.53 23.39
C PHE A 125 12.25 -42.28 22.21
N LYS A 126 11.47 -43.20 21.64
CA LYS A 126 11.93 -44.10 20.57
C LYS A 126 12.11 -43.39 19.22
N VAL A 127 13.30 -43.44 18.63
CA VAL A 127 13.60 -43.02 17.26
C VAL A 127 13.86 -44.25 16.39
N LEU A 128 13.13 -44.39 15.29
CA LEU A 128 13.25 -45.53 14.38
C LEU A 128 14.46 -45.39 13.45
N ASN A 129 15.06 -46.51 13.03
CA ASN A 129 16.25 -46.54 12.18
C ASN A 129 16.06 -45.73 10.87
N GLY A 130 16.97 -44.79 10.60
CA GLY A 130 16.91 -43.92 9.42
C GLY A 130 15.90 -42.77 9.52
N GLN A 131 15.16 -42.66 10.63
CA GLN A 131 14.30 -41.52 10.93
C GLN A 131 15.00 -40.52 11.86
N SER A 132 14.38 -39.35 12.00
CA SER A 132 14.73 -38.37 13.01
C SER A 132 13.46 -37.83 13.66
N ARG A 133 13.49 -37.66 14.99
CA ARG A 133 12.46 -36.95 15.75
C ARG A 133 13.06 -35.70 16.37
N ASN A 134 12.23 -34.71 16.70
CA ASN A 134 12.68 -33.43 17.22
C ASN A 134 12.18 -33.23 18.66
N LEU A 135 13.10 -32.91 19.55
CA LEU A 135 12.82 -32.51 20.94
C LEU A 135 13.10 -31.01 21.09
N TRP A 136 12.10 -30.24 21.49
CA TRP A 136 12.28 -28.85 21.90
C TRP A 136 12.60 -28.80 23.39
N VAL A 137 13.65 -28.07 23.74
CA VAL A 137 13.91 -27.59 25.11
C VAL A 137 13.17 -26.27 25.27
N SER A 138 12.16 -26.28 26.13
CA SER A 138 11.29 -25.14 26.44
C SER A 138 11.52 -24.67 27.88
N VAL A 139 11.48 -23.36 28.14
CA VAL A 139 11.81 -22.77 29.44
C VAL A 139 10.79 -21.74 29.91
N GLU A 140 10.53 -21.73 31.21
CA GLU A 140 9.92 -20.60 31.91
C GLU A 140 11.04 -19.69 32.45
N THR A 141 11.01 -18.42 32.09
CA THR A 141 11.91 -17.43 32.68
C THR A 141 11.36 -16.93 34.00
N SER A 142 12.25 -16.60 34.94
CA SER A 142 11.85 -16.04 36.23
C SER A 142 11.33 -14.62 36.07
N THR A 143 10.28 -14.27 36.82
CA THR A 143 9.78 -12.89 37.00
C THR A 143 10.78 -11.98 37.72
N SER A 144 11.92 -12.53 38.15
CA SER A 144 13.07 -11.80 38.74
C SER A 144 14.40 -12.11 38.04
N ALA A 145 14.35 -12.58 36.79
CA ALA A 145 15.56 -12.85 35.99
C ALA A 145 16.43 -11.60 35.85
N THR A 146 17.74 -11.73 36.10
CA THR A 146 18.66 -10.57 36.13
C THR A 146 18.95 -10.07 34.72
N ALA A 147 18.72 -8.78 34.45
CA ALA A 147 18.95 -8.18 33.13
C ALA A 147 20.43 -8.29 32.70
N ALA A 148 20.66 -8.49 31.40
CA ALA A 148 21.96 -8.70 30.75
C ALA A 148 22.75 -9.97 31.18
N ASP A 149 22.23 -10.79 32.10
CA ASP A 149 22.69 -12.18 32.22
C ASP A 149 22.44 -12.92 30.90
N THR A 150 23.24 -13.95 30.64
CA THR A 150 23.06 -14.84 29.48
C THR A 150 22.79 -16.28 29.89
N MET A 151 22.02 -16.98 29.07
CA MET A 151 21.79 -18.42 29.13
C MET A 151 22.00 -19.08 27.75
N SER A 152 22.34 -20.36 27.76
CA SER A 152 22.13 -21.27 26.63
C SER A 152 21.97 -22.68 27.18
N PHE A 153 21.31 -23.58 26.45
CA PHE A 153 21.31 -25.00 26.80
C PHE A 153 22.21 -25.80 25.87
N SER A 154 22.97 -26.73 26.43
CA SER A 154 23.69 -27.76 25.69
C SER A 154 23.40 -29.14 26.26
N VAL A 155 23.47 -30.18 25.43
CA VAL A 155 23.33 -31.57 25.90
C VAL A 155 24.67 -32.04 26.44
N VAL A 156 24.69 -32.44 27.72
CA VAL A 156 25.86 -33.02 28.41
C VAL A 156 25.96 -34.50 28.12
N SER A 157 24.84 -35.21 28.20
CA SER A 157 24.78 -36.65 27.95
C SER A 157 23.38 -37.12 27.57
N ALA A 158 23.35 -38.21 26.82
CA ALA A 158 22.15 -38.96 26.44
C ALA A 158 22.39 -40.43 26.76
N ASN A 159 21.46 -41.08 27.48
CA ASN A 159 21.60 -42.46 27.99
C ASN A 159 22.96 -42.72 28.68
N GLY A 160 23.45 -41.73 29.44
CA GLY A 160 24.75 -41.77 30.12
C GLY A 160 25.99 -41.62 29.23
N ALA A 161 25.86 -41.61 27.90
CA ALA A 161 26.96 -41.30 26.98
C ALA A 161 27.13 -39.77 26.85
N ALA A 162 28.37 -39.28 26.94
CA ALA A 162 28.66 -37.85 26.82
C ALA A 162 28.38 -37.33 25.39
N VAL A 163 27.77 -36.15 25.29
CA VAL A 163 27.42 -35.46 24.05
C VAL A 163 28.18 -34.12 23.98
N SER A 164 28.51 -33.67 22.78
CA SER A 164 29.16 -32.38 22.54
C SER A 164 28.73 -31.81 21.19
N GLY A 165 28.79 -30.48 21.03
CA GLY A 165 28.35 -29.79 19.81
C GLY A 165 26.83 -29.63 19.66
N VAL A 166 26.02 -30.23 20.54
CA VAL A 166 24.57 -29.97 20.62
C VAL A 166 24.34 -28.85 21.62
N GLN A 167 24.25 -27.63 21.12
CA GLN A 167 24.02 -26.41 21.89
C GLN A 167 23.04 -25.49 21.16
N GLY A 168 22.15 -24.87 21.92
CA GLY A 168 21.26 -23.80 21.43
C GLY A 168 22.00 -22.47 21.40
N ASN A 169 21.41 -21.47 20.74
CA ASN A 169 21.97 -20.14 20.71
C ASN A 169 22.06 -19.50 22.11
N THR A 170 22.87 -18.46 22.25
CA THR A 170 22.91 -17.69 23.50
C THR A 170 21.74 -16.71 23.52
N PHE A 171 20.98 -16.74 24.60
CA PHE A 171 19.92 -15.79 24.90
C PHE A 171 20.39 -14.86 26.03
N SER A 172 20.00 -13.60 25.96
CA SER A 172 20.16 -12.59 27.02
C SER A 172 18.86 -12.47 27.81
N PHE A 173 18.91 -12.05 29.08
CA PHE A 173 17.71 -11.66 29.83
C PHE A 173 17.47 -10.15 29.75
N SER A 174 16.21 -9.75 29.60
CA SER A 174 15.74 -8.37 29.65
C SER A 174 15.40 -7.97 31.09
N GLY A 175 15.42 -6.66 31.38
CA GLY A 175 14.90 -6.09 32.63
C GLY A 175 13.41 -5.76 32.60
N ASN A 176 12.79 -5.84 31.42
CA ASN A 176 11.34 -5.73 31.22
C ASN A 176 10.70 -7.11 31.36
N SER A 177 9.51 -7.15 31.94
CA SER A 177 8.66 -8.35 32.03
C SER A 177 7.77 -8.50 30.80
N VAL A 178 7.29 -9.72 30.54
CA VAL A 178 6.14 -9.93 29.66
C VAL A 178 4.84 -9.45 30.31
N GLY A 179 3.80 -9.37 29.49
CA GLY A 179 2.40 -9.33 29.89
C GLY A 179 2.01 -10.40 30.90
N THR A 180 0.91 -10.15 31.59
CA THR A 180 0.31 -11.08 32.55
C THR A 180 -1.07 -11.51 32.07
N VAL A 181 -1.28 -12.81 31.91
CA VAL A 181 -2.58 -13.38 31.53
C VAL A 181 -3.15 -14.18 32.70
N THR A 182 -4.30 -13.74 33.22
CA THR A 182 -4.91 -14.32 34.42
C THR A 182 -6.19 -15.07 34.08
N ILE A 183 -6.29 -16.34 34.49
CA ILE A 183 -7.49 -17.18 34.35
C ILE A 183 -8.18 -17.40 35.70
N THR A 184 -9.49 -17.17 35.74
CA THR A 184 -10.33 -17.24 36.95
C THR A 184 -11.67 -17.92 36.67
N LYS A 185 -12.20 -18.67 37.63
CA LYS A 185 -13.59 -19.17 37.63
C LYS A 185 -14.56 -18.01 37.45
N THR A 186 -15.62 -18.20 36.66
CA THR A 186 -16.66 -17.16 36.48
C THR A 186 -18.06 -17.77 36.44
N GLY A 187 -19.04 -17.05 36.96
CA GLY A 187 -20.44 -17.50 37.00
C GLY A 187 -20.67 -18.84 37.72
N THR A 188 -21.75 -19.51 37.31
CA THR A 188 -22.17 -20.84 37.76
C THR A 188 -22.66 -21.65 36.56
N ILE A 189 -22.53 -22.96 36.62
CA ILE A 189 -23.12 -23.90 35.66
C ILE A 189 -24.25 -24.69 36.31
N THR A 190 -25.16 -25.21 35.49
CA THR A 190 -26.21 -26.14 35.91
C THR A 190 -25.70 -27.57 35.89
N ASN A 191 -26.42 -28.47 36.56
CA ASN A 191 -26.28 -29.90 36.36
C ASN A 191 -26.84 -30.28 34.97
N PRO A 192 -26.09 -30.99 34.11
CA PRO A 192 -26.59 -31.42 32.81
C PRO A 192 -27.21 -32.81 32.86
N SER A 193 -28.10 -33.13 31.91
CA SER A 193 -28.64 -34.48 31.74
C SER A 193 -27.65 -35.40 31.02
N LEU A 194 -27.69 -36.69 31.34
CA LEU A 194 -27.02 -37.72 30.55
C LEU A 194 -27.57 -37.73 29.11
N GLY A 195 -26.68 -37.82 28.13
CA GLY A 195 -26.98 -37.68 26.70
C GLY A 195 -26.98 -36.24 26.17
N GLN A 196 -27.13 -35.22 27.04
CA GLN A 196 -27.28 -33.82 26.62
C GLN A 196 -26.12 -33.34 25.75
N GLN A 197 -26.44 -32.73 24.61
CA GLN A 197 -25.47 -32.13 23.71
C GLN A 197 -25.28 -30.63 24.02
N ASN A 198 -24.09 -30.10 23.70
CA ASN A 198 -23.72 -28.69 23.93
C ASN A 198 -23.87 -28.20 25.38
N ALA A 199 -23.88 -29.10 26.36
CA ALA A 199 -24.02 -28.78 27.77
C ALA A 199 -22.81 -27.99 28.29
N VAL A 200 -23.05 -26.84 28.95
CA VAL A 200 -21.98 -25.99 29.49
C VAL A 200 -21.41 -26.63 30.77
N ILE A 201 -20.28 -27.33 30.61
CA ILE A 201 -19.56 -28.02 31.69
C ILE A 201 -18.47 -27.17 32.34
N GLY A 202 -18.12 -26.03 31.76
CA GLY A 202 -17.12 -25.12 32.33
C GLY A 202 -17.37 -23.66 32.03
N LYS A 203 -17.04 -22.78 32.98
CA LYS A 203 -17.04 -21.32 32.83
C LYS A 203 -15.82 -20.70 33.50
N PHE A 204 -14.99 -20.03 32.70
CA PHE A 204 -13.83 -19.28 33.19
C PHE A 204 -13.71 -17.93 32.48
N ARG A 205 -12.88 -17.06 33.03
CA ARG A 205 -12.59 -15.72 32.53
C ARG A 205 -11.09 -15.55 32.41
N VAL A 206 -10.63 -15.26 31.20
CA VAL A 206 -9.25 -14.85 30.93
C VAL A 206 -9.20 -13.32 30.94
N THR A 207 -8.14 -12.76 31.52
CA THR A 207 -7.90 -11.32 31.59
C THR A 207 -6.47 -11.04 31.15
N ALA A 208 -6.29 -10.16 30.18
CA ALA A 208 -4.99 -9.63 29.80
C ALA A 208 -4.66 -8.43 30.69
N GLY A 209 -3.48 -8.44 31.30
CA GLY A 209 -3.05 -7.45 32.29
C GLY A 209 -2.40 -6.25 31.65
N THR A 210 -1.11 -6.38 31.31
CA THR A 210 -0.18 -5.29 30.98
C THR A 210 0.24 -5.21 29.51
N GLU A 211 -0.24 -6.10 28.65
CA GLU A 211 -0.24 -5.99 27.18
C GLU A 211 -1.40 -6.86 26.63
N ASN A 212 -1.75 -6.77 25.35
CA ASN A 212 -2.76 -7.66 24.75
C ASN A 212 -2.29 -9.13 24.67
N ALA A 213 -3.20 -10.07 24.93
CA ALA A 213 -2.94 -11.51 24.96
C ALA A 213 -3.62 -12.22 23.78
N GLU A 214 -2.83 -12.72 22.82
CA GLU A 214 -3.29 -13.56 21.72
C GLU A 214 -3.30 -15.04 22.13
N ILE A 215 -4.47 -15.55 22.52
CA ILE A 215 -4.63 -16.93 22.99
C ILE A 215 -4.57 -17.89 21.80
N GLN A 216 -3.55 -18.75 21.77
CA GLN A 216 -3.33 -19.75 20.71
C GLN A 216 -3.82 -21.15 21.09
N ARG A 217 -3.64 -21.55 22.36
CA ARG A 217 -4.03 -22.87 22.87
C ARG A 217 -4.35 -22.80 24.36
N LEU A 218 -5.36 -23.56 24.78
CA LEU A 218 -5.64 -23.86 26.18
C LEU A 218 -5.82 -25.36 26.36
N ARG A 219 -5.15 -25.97 27.33
CA ARG A 219 -5.47 -27.31 27.83
C ARG A 219 -6.22 -27.20 29.16
N LEU A 220 -7.30 -27.95 29.28
CA LEU A 220 -8.05 -28.09 30.51
C LEU A 220 -8.00 -29.53 31.01
N LYS A 221 -8.08 -29.65 32.32
CA LYS A 221 -8.30 -30.90 33.04
C LYS A 221 -9.79 -31.04 33.29
N ILE A 222 -10.37 -32.18 32.91
CA ILE A 222 -11.77 -32.54 33.03
C ILE A 222 -11.78 -33.99 33.53
N ASN A 223 -12.33 -34.26 34.72
CA ASN A 223 -12.35 -35.64 35.22
C ASN A 223 -13.19 -36.53 34.30
N ASN A 224 -12.77 -37.78 34.10
CA ASN A 224 -13.45 -38.74 33.20
C ASN A 224 -13.60 -38.18 31.77
N ALA A 225 -12.63 -37.39 31.26
CA ALA A 225 -12.72 -36.75 29.94
C ALA A 225 -12.98 -37.73 28.77
N SER A 226 -12.66 -39.02 28.93
CA SER A 226 -12.96 -40.09 27.98
C SER A 226 -14.45 -40.38 27.79
N ASP A 227 -15.26 -40.03 28.79
CA ASP A 227 -16.66 -40.44 28.89
C ASP A 227 -17.60 -39.35 28.35
N HIS A 228 -17.03 -38.24 27.87
CA HIS A 228 -17.72 -37.13 27.22
C HIS A 228 -17.12 -36.93 25.81
N SER A 229 -17.84 -36.23 24.94
CA SER A 229 -17.42 -36.02 23.55
C SER A 229 -17.85 -34.64 23.04
N ALA A 230 -17.51 -34.30 21.79
CA ALA A 230 -17.86 -33.00 21.17
C ALA A 230 -17.49 -31.78 22.04
N PHE A 231 -16.34 -31.85 22.73
CA PHE A 231 -15.82 -30.72 23.51
C PHE A 231 -15.63 -29.50 22.59
N SER A 232 -16.04 -28.34 23.06
CA SER A 232 -15.94 -27.08 22.31
C SER A 232 -15.83 -25.90 23.26
N LEU A 233 -15.14 -24.85 22.82
CA LEU A 233 -14.93 -23.62 23.58
C LEU A 233 -15.66 -22.47 22.91
N TYR A 234 -16.43 -21.74 23.69
CA TYR A 234 -17.26 -20.62 23.24
C TYR A 234 -16.87 -19.31 23.93
N GLN A 235 -17.01 -18.20 23.23
CA GLN A 235 -16.99 -16.85 23.79
C GLN A 235 -18.29 -16.15 23.42
N GLY A 236 -19.22 -16.02 24.37
CA GLY A 236 -20.59 -15.58 24.04
C GLY A 236 -21.29 -16.63 23.17
N ALA A 237 -21.77 -16.22 21.99
CA ALA A 237 -22.36 -17.11 21.00
C ALA A 237 -21.32 -17.86 20.15
N ASP A 238 -20.12 -17.30 20.01
CA ASP A 238 -19.14 -17.73 19.00
C ASP A 238 -18.34 -18.95 19.46
N LYS A 239 -18.22 -19.98 18.61
CA LYS A 239 -17.32 -21.12 18.86
C LYS A 239 -15.89 -20.75 18.45
N VAL A 240 -14.99 -20.63 19.42
CA VAL A 240 -13.61 -20.15 19.23
C VAL A 240 -12.57 -21.26 19.09
N ALA A 241 -12.87 -22.47 19.58
CA ALA A 241 -12.03 -23.66 19.39
C ALA A 241 -12.86 -24.95 19.53
N ASP A 242 -12.45 -26.00 18.84
CA ASP A 242 -12.88 -27.38 19.13
C ASP A 242 -11.91 -28.03 20.13
N GLY A 243 -12.45 -28.89 20.99
CA GLY A 243 -11.72 -29.58 22.05
C GLY A 243 -11.38 -31.01 21.68
N VAL A 244 -10.09 -31.34 21.67
CA VAL A 244 -9.58 -32.68 21.37
C VAL A 244 -9.23 -33.38 22.68
N TYR A 245 -9.89 -34.49 22.98
CA TYR A 245 -9.48 -35.38 24.07
C TYR A 245 -8.07 -35.92 23.81
N ALA A 246 -7.12 -35.62 24.70
CA ALA A 246 -5.72 -35.95 24.53
C ALA A 246 -5.36 -37.28 25.20
N SER A 247 -5.58 -37.40 26.51
CA SER A 247 -5.50 -38.64 27.29
C SER A 247 -5.82 -38.39 28.78
N GLY A 248 -6.37 -39.40 29.46
CA GLY A 248 -6.65 -39.35 30.90
C GLY A 248 -7.76 -38.34 31.21
N ASP A 249 -7.42 -37.29 31.95
CA ASP A 249 -8.33 -36.18 32.27
C ASP A 249 -8.10 -34.94 31.37
N TYR A 250 -7.36 -35.02 30.26
CA TYR A 250 -6.96 -33.82 29.50
C TYR A 250 -7.66 -33.64 28.16
N VAL A 251 -8.12 -32.40 27.92
CA VAL A 251 -8.65 -31.91 26.64
C VAL A 251 -7.86 -30.68 26.20
N ASP A 252 -7.37 -30.69 24.96
CA ASP A 252 -6.69 -29.55 24.31
C ASP A 252 -7.67 -28.78 23.41
N PHE A 253 -7.75 -27.48 23.60
CA PHE A 253 -8.45 -26.53 22.73
C PHE A 253 -7.39 -25.72 21.97
N ALA A 254 -7.32 -25.92 20.66
CA ALA A 254 -6.48 -25.12 19.77
C ALA A 254 -7.38 -24.11 19.04
N PHE A 255 -7.03 -22.83 19.11
CA PHE A 255 -7.80 -21.77 18.48
C PHE A 255 -7.48 -21.72 16.98
N THR A 256 -8.49 -21.81 16.12
CA THR A 256 -8.33 -21.85 14.66
C THR A 256 -7.67 -20.58 14.10
N ALA A 257 -7.94 -19.44 14.75
CA ALA A 257 -7.16 -18.21 14.67
C ALA A 257 -6.95 -17.70 16.11
N PRO A 258 -5.78 -17.12 16.46
CA PRO A 258 -5.50 -16.68 17.83
C PRO A 258 -6.56 -15.71 18.35
N TYR A 259 -7.10 -15.97 19.54
CA TYR A 259 -8.15 -15.13 20.11
C TYR A 259 -7.54 -14.01 20.96
N THR A 260 -7.71 -12.76 20.53
CA THR A 260 -7.09 -11.59 21.19
C THR A 260 -7.93 -11.04 22.34
N VAL A 261 -7.38 -11.05 23.55
CA VAL A 261 -7.85 -10.27 24.69
C VAL A 261 -7.00 -8.99 24.78
N ALA A 262 -7.59 -7.83 24.48
CA ALA A 262 -6.89 -6.54 24.56
C ALA A 262 -6.42 -6.22 26.00
N GLU A 263 -5.40 -5.36 26.14
CA GLU A 263 -4.85 -4.94 27.44
C GLU A 263 -5.96 -4.49 28.42
N GLY A 264 -5.81 -4.83 29.70
CA GLY A 264 -6.74 -4.50 30.78
C GLY A 264 -8.13 -5.16 30.69
N ASN A 265 -8.44 -5.87 29.60
CA ASN A 265 -9.78 -6.44 29.38
C ASN A 265 -9.88 -7.89 29.85
N SER A 266 -11.10 -8.28 30.20
CA SER A 266 -11.49 -9.68 30.40
C SER A 266 -12.33 -10.20 29.23
N ARG A 267 -12.33 -11.53 29.04
CA ARG A 267 -13.31 -12.29 28.26
C ARG A 267 -13.73 -13.54 29.03
N ASN A 268 -15.03 -13.82 29.05
CA ASN A 268 -15.60 -15.03 29.63
C ASN A 268 -15.69 -16.10 28.54
N PHE A 269 -15.34 -17.34 28.89
CA PHE A 269 -15.40 -18.49 28.00
C PHE A 269 -16.22 -19.62 28.64
N ASP A 270 -17.04 -20.25 27.80
CA ASP A 270 -17.89 -21.40 28.14
C ASP A 270 -17.31 -22.66 27.48
N VAL A 271 -17.03 -23.69 28.28
CA VAL A 271 -16.69 -25.04 27.78
C VAL A 271 -17.99 -25.83 27.63
N LYS A 272 -18.27 -26.31 26.42
CA LYS A 272 -19.42 -27.17 26.11
C LYS A 272 -18.95 -28.59 25.76
N ALA A 273 -19.80 -29.57 25.99
CA ALA A 273 -19.60 -30.95 25.55
C ALA A 273 -20.92 -31.70 25.35
N LYS A 274 -20.84 -32.90 24.78
CA LYS A 274 -21.86 -33.95 24.86
C LYS A 274 -21.60 -34.85 26.07
N ILE A 275 -22.60 -35.01 26.92
CA ILE A 275 -22.51 -35.75 28.19
C ILE A 275 -22.77 -37.24 27.99
N GLY A 276 -21.71 -38.04 28.07
CA GLY A 276 -21.80 -39.47 28.40
C GLY A 276 -21.42 -39.71 29.88
N GLY A 277 -21.04 -40.94 30.21
CA GLY A 277 -20.77 -41.37 31.59
C GLY A 277 -22.00 -41.99 32.26
N GLN A 278 -22.12 -41.84 33.58
CA GLN A 278 -23.24 -42.36 34.38
C GLN A 278 -23.94 -41.25 35.18
N ALA A 279 -25.20 -41.48 35.53
CA ALA A 279 -25.95 -40.59 36.42
C ALA A 279 -25.26 -40.46 37.80
N ALA A 280 -25.32 -39.27 38.39
CA ALA A 280 -24.66 -38.88 39.64
C ALA A 280 -23.12 -38.88 39.63
N GLU A 281 -22.45 -39.09 38.49
CA GLU A 281 -21.05 -38.73 38.33
C GLU A 281 -20.88 -37.20 38.26
N ASN A 282 -19.71 -36.70 38.69
CA ASN A 282 -19.41 -35.27 38.66
C ASN A 282 -18.57 -34.91 37.43
N ILE A 283 -18.71 -33.67 36.96
CA ILE A 283 -17.85 -33.05 35.96
C ILE A 283 -17.16 -31.85 36.60
N SER A 284 -15.82 -31.87 36.61
CA SER A 284 -14.97 -30.91 37.32
C SER A 284 -13.91 -30.40 36.35
N ILE A 285 -13.83 -29.08 36.14
CA ILE A 285 -12.95 -28.47 35.14
C ILE A 285 -12.03 -27.42 35.75
N ALA A 286 -10.74 -27.57 35.48
CA ALA A 286 -9.68 -26.64 35.91
C ALA A 286 -8.48 -26.66 34.95
N MET A 287 -7.48 -25.84 35.21
CA MET A 287 -6.21 -25.77 34.50
C MET A 287 -5.07 -26.33 35.38
N ASP A 288 -4.41 -27.40 34.94
CA ASP A 288 -3.40 -28.09 35.76
C ASP A 288 -2.14 -27.24 35.95
N ARG A 289 -1.62 -26.60 34.88
CA ARG A 289 -0.32 -25.87 34.91
C ARG A 289 -0.28 -24.65 34.02
N ASP A 290 0.60 -23.72 34.35
CA ASP A 290 0.83 -22.43 33.67
C ASP A 290 1.07 -22.61 32.16
N THR A 291 1.91 -23.58 31.76
CA THR A 291 2.18 -23.96 30.35
C THR A 291 0.99 -24.57 29.59
N ASP A 292 -0.14 -24.81 30.26
CA ASP A 292 -1.35 -25.34 29.61
C ASP A 292 -2.11 -24.23 28.84
N LEU A 293 -1.89 -22.95 29.17
CA LEU A 293 -2.32 -21.79 28.38
C LEU A 293 -1.13 -21.22 27.60
N VAL A 294 -1.31 -21.04 26.29
CA VAL A 294 -0.38 -20.33 25.40
C VAL A 294 -1.08 -19.07 24.93
N ALA A 295 -0.63 -17.92 25.42
CA ALA A 295 -1.09 -16.62 24.98
C ALA A 295 0.11 -15.70 24.72
N VAL A 296 0.25 -15.18 23.51
CA VAL A 296 1.38 -14.34 23.08
C VAL A 296 1.10 -12.86 23.37
N GLY A 297 2.13 -12.15 23.83
CA GLY A 297 2.10 -10.71 24.05
C GLY A 297 2.43 -9.90 22.79
N GLY A 298 1.67 -8.83 22.54
CA GLY A 298 1.86 -7.96 21.38
C GLY A 298 3.12 -7.07 21.41
N ASP A 299 3.63 -6.70 22.58
CA ASP A 299 4.79 -5.80 22.71
C ASP A 299 6.11 -6.51 22.41
N PHE A 300 6.21 -7.79 22.81
CA PHE A 300 7.47 -8.54 22.77
C PHE A 300 7.42 -9.85 21.96
N GLY A 301 6.25 -10.34 21.54
CA GLY A 301 6.11 -11.59 20.78
C GLY A 301 6.44 -12.87 21.56
N PHE A 302 6.53 -12.79 22.89
CA PHE A 302 6.73 -13.95 23.78
C PHE A 302 5.42 -14.35 24.46
N ASN A 303 5.33 -15.58 24.97
CA ASN A 303 4.17 -15.99 25.78
C ASN A 303 4.14 -15.20 27.10
N GLN A 304 2.97 -14.66 27.43
CA GLN A 304 2.72 -13.96 28.68
C GLN A 304 2.90 -14.87 29.91
N SER A 305 3.18 -14.22 31.05
CA SER A 305 3.23 -14.88 32.35
C SER A 305 1.81 -15.25 32.79
N VAL A 306 1.57 -16.54 33.04
CA VAL A 306 0.23 -17.05 33.33
C VAL A 306 -0.04 -17.04 34.83
N THR A 307 -1.21 -16.59 35.26
CA THR A 307 -1.69 -16.72 36.65
C THR A 307 -3.00 -17.52 36.66
N ARG A 308 -2.96 -18.73 37.20
CA ARG A 308 -4.11 -19.69 37.20
C ARG A 308 -4.70 -20.01 38.56
N SER A 309 -4.24 -19.38 39.65
CA SER A 309 -4.66 -19.69 41.03
C SER A 309 -6.14 -19.39 41.35
N GLY A 310 -6.93 -18.91 40.39
CA GLY A 310 -8.38 -18.80 40.46
C GLY A 310 -9.12 -19.80 39.56
N TYR A 311 -8.42 -20.74 38.91
CA TYR A 311 -9.01 -21.80 38.08
C TYR A 311 -8.17 -23.10 38.03
N ASP A 312 -7.46 -23.47 39.10
CA ASP A 312 -6.53 -24.62 39.15
C ASP A 312 -7.06 -25.89 39.86
N GLY A 313 -8.30 -25.86 40.37
CA GLY A 313 -8.91 -26.97 41.12
C GLY A 313 -8.50 -27.03 42.60
N GLY A 314 -7.68 -26.08 43.05
CA GLY A 314 -7.37 -25.86 44.45
C GLY A 314 -8.59 -25.43 45.28
N ALA A 315 -8.33 -25.22 46.56
CA ALA A 315 -9.22 -24.48 47.44
C ALA A 315 -8.67 -23.05 47.59
N ALA A 316 -9.56 -22.05 47.63
CA ALA A 316 -9.27 -20.61 47.49
C ALA A 316 -8.44 -19.93 48.60
N ALA A 317 -7.57 -20.69 49.29
CA ALA A 317 -6.60 -20.23 50.28
C ALA A 317 -5.33 -21.12 50.36
N ALA A 318 -5.11 -22.04 49.40
CA ALA A 318 -3.94 -22.91 49.36
C ALA A 318 -2.76 -22.27 48.60
N THR A 319 -1.53 -22.44 49.10
CA THR A 319 -0.31 -21.90 48.48
C THR A 319 0.38 -22.93 47.58
N GLU A 320 0.06 -22.89 46.29
CA GLU A 320 0.76 -23.46 45.11
C GLU A 320 1.16 -24.96 45.06
N ASP A 321 1.27 -25.69 46.16
CA ASP A 321 1.78 -27.07 46.18
C ASP A 321 0.76 -28.09 46.73
N ASP A 322 0.35 -28.99 45.84
CA ASP A 322 -0.22 -30.34 46.07
C ASP A 322 -1.54 -30.51 46.87
N ALA A 323 -2.63 -29.85 46.43
CA ALA A 323 -4.01 -30.20 46.84
C ALA A 323 -5.11 -29.84 45.81
N ASN A 324 -5.19 -30.58 44.69
CA ASN A 324 -6.25 -30.43 43.67
C ASN A 324 -7.61 -31.01 44.14
N THR A 325 -8.18 -30.39 45.19
CA THR A 325 -9.33 -30.93 45.94
C THR A 325 -10.65 -30.95 45.17
N CYS A 326 -10.77 -30.19 44.09
CA CYS A 326 -11.96 -30.23 43.23
C CYS A 326 -12.17 -31.61 42.60
N PHE A 327 -11.09 -32.29 42.20
CA PHE A 327 -11.11 -33.60 41.55
C PHE A 327 -11.17 -34.76 42.55
N THR A 328 -11.18 -34.48 43.86
CA THR A 328 -11.17 -35.50 44.93
C THR A 328 -12.27 -35.30 45.97
N SER A 329 -13.24 -34.41 45.75
CA SER A 329 -14.33 -34.14 46.70
C SER A 329 -15.65 -33.84 45.99
N SER A 330 -16.77 -34.29 46.57
CA SER A 330 -18.08 -34.31 45.93
C SER A 330 -18.91 -33.04 46.09
N ALA A 331 -18.29 -31.89 46.42
CA ALA A 331 -19.00 -30.62 46.63
C ALA A 331 -18.06 -29.39 46.49
N ALA A 332 -17.68 -29.03 45.26
CA ALA A 332 -16.67 -28.01 44.97
C ALA A 332 -17.17 -26.54 45.02
N THR A 333 -18.03 -26.18 45.97
CA THR A 333 -18.66 -24.83 46.05
C THR A 333 -17.71 -23.73 46.51
N THR A 334 -16.55 -24.07 47.07
CA THR A 334 -15.50 -23.14 47.55
C THR A 334 -14.17 -23.28 46.80
N ASN A 335 -14.21 -23.88 45.61
CA ASN A 335 -13.04 -24.29 44.84
C ASN A 335 -12.89 -23.53 43.53
N ASP A 336 -11.65 -23.43 43.09
CA ASP A 336 -11.21 -22.71 41.89
C ASP A 336 -11.30 -23.61 40.64
N CYS A 337 -12.51 -24.09 40.37
CA CYS A 337 -12.85 -24.95 39.24
C CYS A 337 -14.33 -24.80 38.86
N SER A 338 -14.71 -25.13 37.63
CA SER A 338 -16.12 -25.40 37.33
C SER A 338 -16.53 -26.78 37.84
N PHE A 339 -17.77 -26.95 38.28
CA PHE A 339 -18.28 -28.20 38.84
C PHE A 339 -19.78 -28.35 38.58
N SER A 340 -20.19 -29.54 38.13
CA SER A 340 -21.58 -29.98 38.00
C SER A 340 -21.71 -31.49 38.27
N THR A 341 -22.93 -31.99 38.43
CA THR A 341 -23.23 -33.42 38.59
C THR A 341 -24.23 -33.86 37.52
N ILE A 342 -24.00 -35.01 36.88
CA ILE A 342 -24.83 -35.54 35.79
C ILE A 342 -26.17 -36.02 36.35
N GLN A 343 -27.27 -35.61 35.71
CA GLN A 343 -28.63 -36.05 36.02
C GLN A 343 -29.05 -37.20 35.11
N GLY A 344 -29.76 -38.19 35.65
CA GLY A 344 -30.32 -39.29 34.88
C GLY A 344 -31.03 -40.34 35.73
N GLY A 345 -31.82 -41.19 35.08
CA GLY A 345 -32.50 -42.35 35.64
C GLY A 345 -32.20 -43.62 34.84
N ASP A 346 -33.07 -44.62 34.96
CA ASP A 346 -33.04 -45.82 34.10
C ASP A 346 -33.26 -45.46 32.62
N VAL A 347 -34.07 -44.43 32.35
CA VAL A 347 -34.16 -43.73 31.05
C VAL A 347 -33.99 -42.23 31.29
N THR A 348 -33.19 -41.57 30.45
CA THR A 348 -32.92 -40.13 30.53
C THR A 348 -33.13 -39.48 29.17
N PHE A 349 -34.00 -38.45 29.13
CA PHE A 349 -34.19 -37.57 27.97
C PHE A 349 -33.45 -36.24 28.18
N ALA A 350 -32.95 -35.68 27.08
CA ALA A 350 -32.31 -34.37 27.06
C ALA A 350 -32.65 -33.60 25.78
N PHE A 351 -33.15 -32.37 25.92
CA PHE A 351 -33.36 -31.45 24.79
C PHE A 351 -32.04 -30.87 24.31
N ASN A 352 -31.86 -30.81 22.98
CA ASN A 352 -30.61 -30.42 22.33
C ASN A 352 -30.73 -29.22 21.37
N GLY A 353 -31.95 -28.83 20.98
CA GLY A 353 -32.21 -27.79 19.99
C GLY A 353 -33.35 -28.17 19.03
N PRO A 354 -33.45 -27.56 17.84
CA PRO A 354 -32.60 -26.48 17.32
C PRO A 354 -32.69 -25.21 18.18
N PRO A 355 -31.79 -24.22 18.02
CA PRO A 355 -32.05 -22.87 18.52
C PRO A 355 -33.29 -22.27 17.87
N ALA A 356 -33.84 -21.22 18.48
CA ALA A 356 -34.85 -20.38 17.82
C ALA A 356 -34.26 -19.76 16.54
N GLY A 357 -35.07 -19.66 15.49
CA GLY A 357 -34.64 -19.11 14.20
C GLY A 357 -35.59 -19.46 13.06
N ASP A 358 -35.45 -18.74 11.96
CA ASP A 358 -36.41 -18.73 10.85
C ASP A 358 -36.49 -20.08 10.09
N VAL A 359 -37.59 -20.25 9.33
CA VAL A 359 -37.85 -21.34 8.37
C VAL A 359 -38.54 -20.76 7.14
N HIS A 360 -38.37 -21.39 5.97
CA HIS A 360 -38.99 -20.92 4.73
C HIS A 360 -40.36 -21.62 4.54
N SER A 361 -41.30 -20.98 3.85
CA SER A 361 -42.46 -21.68 3.27
C SER A 361 -42.02 -22.87 2.41
N ASN A 362 -42.82 -23.93 2.33
CA ASN A 362 -42.52 -25.15 1.56
C ASN A 362 -41.22 -25.90 1.99
N SER A 363 -40.64 -25.58 3.16
CA SER A 363 -39.43 -26.25 3.65
C SER A 363 -39.68 -27.71 4.03
N GLN A 364 -38.97 -28.63 3.38
CA GLN A 364 -39.03 -30.05 3.69
C GLN A 364 -38.13 -30.44 4.88
N ASP A 365 -38.57 -31.41 5.67
CA ASP A 365 -37.80 -32.10 6.72
C ASP A 365 -37.22 -31.16 7.81
N VAL A 366 -37.94 -30.07 8.09
CA VAL A 366 -37.57 -29.05 9.10
C VAL A 366 -37.57 -29.66 10.49
N ILE A 367 -36.43 -29.55 11.17
CA ILE A 367 -36.31 -29.94 12.57
C ILE A 367 -37.09 -28.96 13.45
N LEU A 368 -38.12 -29.47 14.11
CA LEU A 368 -38.87 -28.74 15.15
C LEU A 368 -38.29 -29.02 16.54
N PHE A 369 -37.81 -30.25 16.77
CA PHE A 369 -37.28 -30.67 18.07
C PHE A 369 -36.15 -31.69 17.89
N SER A 370 -35.03 -31.51 18.58
CA SER A 370 -33.91 -32.45 18.64
C SER A 370 -33.62 -32.82 20.09
N PHE A 371 -33.46 -34.12 20.34
CA PHE A 371 -33.29 -34.67 21.67
C PHE A 371 -32.39 -35.90 21.67
N SER A 372 -31.83 -36.22 22.83
CA SER A 372 -31.16 -37.48 23.07
C SER A 372 -31.96 -38.28 24.09
N VAL A 373 -32.05 -39.60 23.88
CA VAL A 373 -32.57 -40.54 24.88
C VAL A 373 -31.51 -41.60 25.20
N THR A 374 -31.19 -41.74 26.49
CA THR A 374 -30.18 -42.69 27.00
C THR A 374 -30.83 -43.65 27.97
N SER A 375 -30.57 -44.95 27.83
CA SER A 375 -31.09 -45.97 28.75
C SER A 375 -29.98 -46.70 29.50
N ALA A 376 -30.10 -46.83 30.82
CA ALA A 376 -29.17 -47.58 31.66
C ALA A 376 -29.35 -49.10 31.53
N GLN A 377 -30.55 -49.54 31.12
CA GLN A 377 -30.91 -50.95 30.89
C GLN A 377 -31.58 -51.15 29.52
N ASN A 378 -31.88 -52.39 29.14
CA ASN A 378 -32.64 -52.65 27.91
C ASN A 378 -34.13 -52.41 28.18
N VAL A 379 -34.75 -51.50 27.42
CA VAL A 379 -36.16 -51.09 27.58
C VAL A 379 -36.85 -50.99 26.22
N THR A 380 -38.18 -51.09 26.20
CA THR A 380 -39.00 -50.83 25.01
C THR A 380 -39.91 -49.63 25.28
N VAL A 381 -39.78 -48.60 24.45
CA VAL A 381 -40.71 -47.46 24.38
C VAL A 381 -41.91 -47.86 23.52
N LYS A 382 -43.11 -47.48 23.93
CA LYS A 382 -44.39 -47.83 23.28
C LYS A 382 -45.31 -46.65 22.99
N ASP A 383 -45.20 -45.59 23.77
CA ASP A 383 -45.78 -44.26 23.48
C ASP A 383 -44.66 -43.23 23.59
N LEU A 384 -44.63 -42.28 22.64
CA LEU A 384 -43.73 -41.13 22.62
C LEU A 384 -44.47 -39.93 22.05
N ASP A 385 -44.88 -39.01 22.89
CA ASP A 385 -45.88 -38.01 22.52
C ASP A 385 -45.27 -36.60 22.39
N PHE A 386 -45.62 -35.91 21.30
CA PHE A 386 -45.19 -34.53 21.06
C PHE A 386 -46.40 -33.59 20.98
N ILE A 387 -46.40 -32.52 21.77
CA ILE A 387 -47.37 -31.44 21.62
C ILE A 387 -46.78 -30.40 20.67
N VAL A 388 -47.48 -30.09 19.58
CA VAL A 388 -47.10 -29.06 18.60
C VAL A 388 -48.00 -27.83 18.71
N TYR A 389 -47.45 -26.67 18.34
CA TYR A 389 -48.08 -25.35 18.43
C TYR A 389 -47.75 -24.51 17.20
N GLY A 390 -48.64 -23.57 16.85
CA GLY A 390 -48.46 -22.58 15.80
C GLY A 390 -49.21 -21.30 16.18
N GLU A 391 -48.54 -20.15 16.15
CA GLU A 391 -49.06 -18.85 16.61
C GLU A 391 -48.75 -17.77 15.56
N ASP A 392 -49.74 -17.00 15.09
CA ASP A 392 -49.49 -15.77 14.34
C ASP A 392 -49.22 -14.60 15.30
N ASN A 393 -48.00 -14.07 15.29
CA ASN A 393 -47.58 -13.06 16.25
C ASN A 393 -47.91 -11.61 15.83
N GLY A 394 -49.13 -11.40 15.31
CA GLY A 394 -49.68 -10.08 14.95
C GLY A 394 -49.79 -9.08 16.12
N LEU A 395 -49.38 -9.45 17.34
CA LEU A 395 -49.39 -8.63 18.55
C LEU A 395 -47.98 -8.38 19.16
N ALA A 396 -46.92 -8.97 18.60
CA ALA A 396 -45.55 -8.94 19.15
C ALA A 396 -45.48 -9.31 20.65
N ASN A 397 -46.16 -10.40 21.02
CA ASN A 397 -45.96 -11.06 22.32
C ASN A 397 -44.65 -11.88 22.29
N ALA A 398 -44.40 -12.68 23.32
CA ALA A 398 -43.39 -13.72 23.26
C ALA A 398 -44.09 -15.08 23.24
N PHE A 399 -43.74 -15.94 22.27
CA PHE A 399 -44.30 -17.27 22.07
C PHE A 399 -44.60 -18.02 23.38
N VAL A 400 -45.87 -18.37 23.60
CA VAL A 400 -46.31 -19.11 24.79
C VAL A 400 -46.86 -20.48 24.37
N PRO A 401 -46.19 -21.59 24.72
CA PRO A 401 -46.68 -22.94 24.42
C PRO A 401 -48.11 -23.18 24.94
N GLY A 402 -49.08 -23.18 24.02
CA GLY A 402 -50.49 -23.44 24.29
C GLY A 402 -51.36 -22.23 24.65
N ASP A 403 -50.94 -21.00 24.32
CA ASP A 403 -51.84 -19.83 24.34
C ASP A 403 -52.58 -19.73 22.98
N ASP A 404 -53.90 -19.86 22.99
CA ASP A 404 -54.80 -19.54 21.86
C ASP A 404 -55.61 -18.31 22.29
N THR A 405 -55.34 -17.16 21.66
CA THR A 405 -55.95 -15.89 22.06
C THR A 405 -57.17 -15.48 21.22
N THR A 406 -57.86 -16.47 20.64
CA THR A 406 -59.26 -16.42 20.15
C THR A 406 -59.53 -15.60 18.88
N LEU A 407 -58.52 -15.06 18.19
CA LEU A 407 -58.70 -14.14 17.04
C LEU A 407 -57.59 -14.20 15.95
N ASP A 408 -57.16 -15.40 15.56
CA ASP A 408 -56.42 -15.64 14.30
C ASP A 408 -57.16 -16.67 13.41
N SER A 409 -56.61 -16.96 12.23
CA SER A 409 -57.16 -17.89 11.22
C SER A 409 -56.09 -18.69 10.49
N ASP A 410 -54.88 -18.70 11.06
CA ASP A 410 -53.62 -18.99 10.39
C ASP A 410 -52.53 -19.35 11.44
N GLY A 411 -52.75 -20.44 12.17
CA GLY A 411 -51.84 -20.97 13.20
C GLY A 411 -51.22 -22.30 12.78
N LEU A 412 -51.62 -23.40 13.43
CA LEU A 412 -51.31 -24.75 12.96
C LEU A 412 -52.03 -25.11 11.65
N VAL A 413 -53.10 -24.41 11.29
CA VAL A 413 -53.88 -24.60 10.06
C VAL A 413 -53.99 -23.27 9.33
N ASN A 414 -53.77 -23.25 8.01
CA ASN A 414 -53.85 -22.03 7.21
C ASN A 414 -55.30 -21.64 6.85
N THR A 415 -55.46 -20.44 6.30
CA THR A 415 -56.77 -19.91 5.86
C THR A 415 -57.44 -20.75 4.75
N ASN A 416 -56.68 -21.54 3.99
CA ASN A 416 -57.20 -22.51 3.01
C ASN A 416 -57.71 -23.81 3.69
N GLY A 417 -57.36 -24.04 4.95
CA GLY A 417 -57.81 -25.13 5.79
C GLY A 417 -56.89 -26.36 5.79
N GLU A 418 -55.68 -26.25 5.23
CA GLU A 418 -54.64 -27.27 5.30
C GLU A 418 -53.73 -27.06 6.52
N GLY A 419 -53.01 -28.10 6.95
CA GLY A 419 -52.05 -27.99 8.05
C GLY A 419 -50.78 -27.27 7.61
N ASN A 420 -50.32 -26.31 8.41
CA ASN A 420 -49.05 -25.62 8.19
C ASN A 420 -47.82 -26.50 8.51
N LEU A 421 -48.03 -27.59 9.25
CA LEU A 421 -47.07 -28.67 9.48
C LEU A 421 -47.62 -29.98 8.91
N LYS A 422 -46.81 -30.69 8.10
CA LYS A 422 -47.13 -31.94 7.39
C LYS A 422 -46.04 -33.00 7.62
N ASP A 423 -46.28 -34.28 7.34
CA ASP A 423 -45.31 -35.40 7.45
C ASP A 423 -44.48 -35.43 8.76
N LEU A 424 -45.17 -35.21 9.91
CA LEU A 424 -44.58 -35.14 11.24
C LEU A 424 -44.03 -36.50 11.68
N LYS A 425 -42.71 -36.62 11.81
CA LYS A 425 -42.03 -37.92 11.99
C LYS A 425 -40.80 -37.83 12.89
N VAL A 426 -40.50 -38.92 13.60
CA VAL A 426 -39.27 -39.04 14.40
C VAL A 426 -38.21 -39.81 13.64
N ARG A 427 -37.02 -39.24 13.48
CA ARG A 427 -35.86 -39.82 12.77
C ARG A 427 -34.60 -39.79 13.63
N HIS A 428 -33.54 -40.49 13.21
CA HIS A 428 -32.21 -40.35 13.81
C HIS A 428 -31.51 -39.07 13.29
N SER A 429 -30.81 -38.34 14.18
CA SER A 429 -30.07 -37.09 13.85
C SER A 429 -28.91 -37.24 12.86
N ASN A 430 -28.57 -38.46 12.48
CA ASN A 430 -27.58 -38.76 11.43
C ASN A 430 -28.23 -38.95 10.03
N GLY A 431 -29.55 -38.74 9.92
CA GLY A 431 -30.32 -38.98 8.70
C GLY A 431 -30.49 -40.44 8.29
N SER A 432 -30.16 -41.42 9.16
CA SER A 432 -30.13 -42.84 8.78
C SER A 432 -31.51 -43.54 8.72
N GLY A 433 -32.56 -42.79 8.37
CA GLY A 433 -33.94 -43.26 8.24
C GLY A 433 -34.88 -42.77 9.35
N VAL A 434 -36.16 -42.83 9.03
CA VAL A 434 -37.30 -42.60 9.95
C VAL A 434 -37.34 -43.75 10.96
N LEU A 435 -37.54 -43.40 12.24
CA LEU A 435 -37.65 -44.35 13.36
C LEU A 435 -39.11 -44.64 13.70
N LEU A 436 -39.96 -43.61 13.78
CA LEU A 436 -41.40 -43.71 14.04
C LEU A 436 -42.17 -43.16 12.85
N SER A 437 -43.21 -43.88 12.41
CA SER A 437 -43.91 -43.62 11.15
C SER A 437 -44.52 -42.21 11.10
N PRO A 438 -44.52 -41.51 9.94
CA PRO A 438 -45.07 -40.16 9.88
C PRO A 438 -46.56 -40.07 10.22
N LEU A 439 -46.93 -38.98 10.87
CA LEU A 439 -48.27 -38.61 11.29
C LEU A 439 -48.62 -37.21 10.74
N GLU A 440 -49.90 -36.86 10.82
CA GLU A 440 -50.46 -35.59 10.33
C GLU A 440 -51.21 -34.89 11.47
N LEU A 441 -51.43 -33.58 11.35
CA LEU A 441 -52.21 -32.81 12.31
C LEU A 441 -53.66 -33.34 12.43
N ASP A 442 -54.05 -33.74 13.63
CA ASP A 442 -55.34 -34.39 13.92
C ASP A 442 -56.55 -33.48 13.57
N CYS A 443 -56.38 -32.16 13.70
CA CYS A 443 -57.36 -31.13 13.28
C CYS A 443 -57.45 -30.90 11.76
N VAL A 444 -56.58 -31.52 10.96
CA VAL A 444 -56.73 -31.65 9.50
C VAL A 444 -57.58 -32.88 9.15
N ALA A 445 -57.40 -33.99 9.87
CA ALA A 445 -58.12 -35.23 9.64
C ALA A 445 -59.54 -35.28 10.25
N ASN A 446 -59.77 -34.66 11.41
CA ASN A 446 -61.02 -34.78 12.17
C ASN A 446 -61.44 -33.47 12.89
N THR A 447 -62.38 -32.74 12.29
CA THR A 447 -62.96 -31.49 12.83
C THR A 447 -63.81 -31.66 14.11
N THR A 448 -63.80 -32.84 14.75
CA THR A 448 -64.44 -33.09 16.05
C THR A 448 -63.42 -33.36 17.18
N ALA A 449 -62.11 -33.39 16.87
CA ALA A 449 -61.04 -33.62 17.86
C ALA A 449 -60.54 -32.32 18.51
N CYS A 450 -60.59 -31.21 17.76
CA CYS A 450 -60.10 -29.89 18.18
C CYS A 450 -60.83 -29.35 19.43
N GLY A 451 -60.16 -28.42 20.13
CA GLY A 451 -60.64 -27.80 21.36
C GLY A 451 -62.00 -27.08 21.24
N SER A 452 -62.61 -26.79 22.39
CA SER A 452 -64.01 -26.33 22.47
C SER A 452 -64.31 -24.92 21.96
N ASP A 453 -63.33 -24.18 21.41
CA ASP A 453 -63.54 -22.86 20.80
C ASP A 453 -63.96 -22.94 19.32
N GLY A 454 -63.44 -23.92 18.58
CA GLY A 454 -63.78 -24.14 17.17
C GLY A 454 -62.87 -23.41 16.15
N THR A 455 -61.81 -22.75 16.62
CA THR A 455 -60.53 -22.64 15.89
C THR A 455 -59.98 -24.04 15.60
N ARG A 456 -59.06 -24.19 14.62
CA ARG A 456 -58.43 -25.47 14.26
C ARG A 456 -56.96 -25.54 14.69
N ASP A 457 -56.55 -24.55 15.49
CA ASP A 457 -55.19 -24.03 15.52
C ASP A 457 -54.51 -24.18 16.88
N GLY A 458 -55.31 -24.32 17.95
CA GLY A 458 -54.82 -24.65 19.28
C GLY A 458 -54.03 -25.96 19.32
N ALA A 459 -53.17 -26.07 20.33
CA ALA A 459 -52.17 -27.12 20.49
C ALA A 459 -52.69 -28.56 20.25
N GLN A 460 -51.91 -29.36 19.52
CA GLN A 460 -52.24 -30.74 19.15
C GLN A 460 -51.17 -31.71 19.64
N THR A 461 -51.58 -32.84 20.21
CA THR A 461 -50.66 -33.95 20.54
C THR A 461 -50.52 -34.89 19.33
N ILE A 462 -49.30 -35.37 19.11
CA ILE A 462 -48.90 -36.30 18.06
C ILE A 462 -48.42 -37.58 18.74
N ASP A 463 -49.31 -38.56 18.83
CA ASP A 463 -49.17 -39.78 19.64
C ASP A 463 -48.44 -40.90 18.85
N PHE A 464 -47.11 -41.07 19.01
CA PHE A 464 -46.36 -42.10 18.29
C PHE A 464 -46.37 -43.46 19.00
N THR A 465 -47.33 -44.32 18.65
CA THR A 465 -47.55 -45.66 19.23
C THR A 465 -46.70 -46.80 18.60
N ASP A 466 -45.55 -46.50 17.99
CA ASP A 466 -44.68 -47.47 17.31
C ASP A 466 -43.61 -48.04 18.30
N ASP A 467 -43.72 -49.32 18.69
CA ASP A 467 -42.80 -50.03 19.60
C ASP A 467 -41.31 -49.94 19.13
N PHE A 468 -40.41 -49.36 19.94
CA PHE A 468 -38.96 -49.39 19.69
C PHE A 468 -38.09 -49.67 20.93
N THR A 469 -36.95 -50.35 20.74
CA THR A 469 -36.07 -50.80 21.83
C THR A 469 -34.82 -49.94 21.98
N LEU A 470 -34.59 -49.43 23.20
CA LEU A 470 -33.35 -48.77 23.60
C LEU A 470 -32.39 -49.78 24.24
N THR A 471 -31.13 -49.79 23.79
CA THR A 471 -30.09 -50.67 24.32
C THR A 471 -29.38 -50.04 25.53
N ALA A 472 -29.12 -50.84 26.56
CA ALA A 472 -28.40 -50.45 27.77
C ALA A 472 -27.04 -49.77 27.45
N GLY A 473 -26.78 -48.63 28.08
CA GLY A 473 -25.56 -47.84 27.90
C GLY A 473 -25.45 -47.13 26.54
N THR A 474 -26.51 -47.14 25.73
CA THR A 474 -26.54 -46.45 24.42
C THR A 474 -27.37 -45.18 24.53
N THR A 475 -26.82 -44.07 24.02
CA THR A 475 -27.55 -42.83 23.75
C THR A 475 -27.99 -42.82 22.29
N TYR A 476 -29.26 -42.51 22.06
CA TYR A 476 -29.85 -42.35 20.73
C TYR A 476 -30.16 -40.88 20.52
N ASP A 477 -29.64 -40.29 19.44
CA ASP A 477 -29.91 -38.91 19.05
C ASP A 477 -31.01 -38.89 17.99
N LEU A 478 -32.08 -38.15 18.29
CA LEU A 478 -33.35 -38.18 17.57
C LEU A 478 -33.87 -36.77 17.27
N GLU A 479 -34.66 -36.67 16.21
CA GLU A 479 -35.30 -35.44 15.74
C GLU A 479 -36.77 -35.70 15.42
N LEU A 480 -37.64 -34.80 15.87
CA LEU A 480 -38.95 -34.57 15.26
C LEU A 480 -38.76 -33.60 14.10
N THR A 481 -39.12 -34.04 12.90
CA THR A 481 -39.18 -33.21 11.69
C THR A 481 -40.59 -33.12 11.15
N ALA A 482 -40.90 -32.00 10.52
CA ALA A 482 -42.11 -31.77 9.74
C ALA A 482 -41.77 -31.04 8.43
N ASP A 483 -42.63 -31.16 7.43
CA ASP A 483 -42.62 -30.29 6.26
C ASP A 483 -43.47 -29.05 6.56
N ILE A 484 -43.00 -27.86 6.16
CA ILE A 484 -43.71 -26.59 6.29
C ILE A 484 -44.55 -26.35 5.04
N ASP A 485 -45.78 -25.89 5.19
CA ASP A 485 -46.66 -25.66 4.03
C ASP A 485 -46.21 -24.50 3.12
N ASN A 486 -46.65 -24.52 1.86
CA ASN A 486 -46.45 -23.43 0.90
C ASN A 486 -47.32 -22.20 1.23
N ASP A 487 -48.56 -22.41 1.68
CA ASP A 487 -49.54 -21.35 1.93
C ASP A 487 -49.51 -20.88 3.41
N VAL A 488 -48.36 -21.06 4.08
CA VAL A 488 -48.11 -20.55 5.44
C VAL A 488 -48.07 -19.02 5.44
N THR A 489 -48.72 -18.40 6.43
CA THR A 489 -48.63 -16.93 6.61
C THR A 489 -47.22 -16.56 7.05
N ALA A 490 -46.67 -15.46 6.50
CA ALA A 490 -45.37 -14.96 6.93
C ALA A 490 -45.43 -14.52 8.41
N ASP A 491 -44.35 -14.77 9.14
CA ASP A 491 -44.17 -14.52 10.57
C ASP A 491 -44.94 -15.46 11.54
N THR A 492 -45.67 -16.48 11.05
CA THR A 492 -46.23 -17.57 11.89
C THR A 492 -45.11 -18.34 12.61
N GLU A 493 -45.23 -18.57 13.92
CA GLU A 493 -44.23 -19.25 14.75
C GLU A 493 -44.66 -20.65 15.16
N PHE A 494 -43.88 -21.68 14.78
CA PHE A 494 -44.10 -23.08 15.16
C PHE A 494 -43.26 -23.49 16.35
N GLY A 495 -43.76 -24.41 17.18
CA GLY A 495 -42.98 -25.03 18.24
C GLY A 495 -43.43 -26.45 18.57
N ALA A 496 -42.60 -27.16 19.33
CA ALA A 496 -42.86 -28.53 19.79
C ALA A 496 -42.37 -28.75 21.22
N THR A 497 -43.10 -29.56 21.99
CA THR A 497 -42.78 -30.01 23.35
C THR A 497 -42.83 -31.54 23.37
N LEU A 498 -41.82 -32.20 23.94
CA LEU A 498 -41.90 -33.61 24.30
C LEU A 498 -42.67 -33.75 25.61
N ASP A 499 -43.88 -34.34 25.56
CA ASP A 499 -44.68 -34.66 26.75
C ASP A 499 -44.06 -35.90 27.42
N VAL A 500 -43.57 -35.75 28.65
CA VAL A 500 -42.98 -36.88 29.39
C VAL A 500 -43.99 -37.58 30.30
N SER A 501 -45.23 -37.11 30.33
CA SER A 501 -46.33 -37.62 31.15
C SER A 501 -47.21 -38.66 30.43
N GLY A 502 -47.27 -38.62 29.10
CA GLY A 502 -47.89 -39.66 28.26
C GLY A 502 -47.06 -40.93 28.09
N LEU A 503 -45.73 -40.83 28.21
CA LEU A 503 -44.78 -41.90 27.88
C LEU A 503 -45.05 -43.26 28.55
N THR A 504 -45.19 -44.29 27.71
CA THR A 504 -45.18 -45.69 28.11
C THR A 504 -43.84 -46.34 27.77
N ILE A 505 -43.07 -46.72 28.79
CA ILE A 505 -41.80 -47.47 28.64
C ILE A 505 -41.82 -48.71 29.56
N GLU A 506 -41.53 -49.88 29.01
CA GLU A 506 -41.41 -51.16 29.73
C GLU A 506 -39.94 -51.59 29.86
N ASP A 507 -39.59 -52.20 31.00
CA ASP A 507 -38.30 -52.85 31.22
C ASP A 507 -38.18 -54.20 30.46
N SER A 508 -37.03 -54.85 30.59
CA SER A 508 -36.79 -56.19 29.99
C SER A 508 -37.65 -57.33 30.56
N ASN A 509 -38.43 -57.10 31.63
CA ASN A 509 -39.36 -58.05 32.21
C ASN A 509 -40.84 -57.78 31.82
N GLY A 510 -41.13 -56.57 31.30
CA GLY A 510 -42.47 -56.09 30.98
C GLY A 510 -43.15 -55.32 32.13
N ASP A 511 -42.38 -54.78 33.08
CA ASP A 511 -42.86 -53.85 34.11
C ASP A 511 -42.67 -52.39 33.63
N ASN A 512 -43.68 -51.54 33.78
CA ASN A 512 -43.63 -50.11 33.39
C ASN A 512 -42.65 -49.32 34.28
N LEU A 513 -41.87 -48.43 33.68
CA LEU A 513 -41.02 -47.47 34.38
C LEU A 513 -41.82 -46.26 34.91
N THR A 514 -41.34 -45.68 36.02
CA THR A 514 -42.00 -44.59 36.75
C THR A 514 -41.37 -43.22 36.44
N LEU A 515 -42.18 -42.25 36.01
CA LEU A 515 -41.74 -40.88 35.80
C LEU A 515 -41.22 -40.23 37.10
N GLY A 516 -40.04 -39.61 37.03
CA GLY A 516 -39.40 -38.88 38.13
C GLY A 516 -38.62 -39.74 39.13
N THR A 517 -38.59 -41.06 38.96
CA THR A 517 -37.59 -41.93 39.61
C THR A 517 -36.79 -42.72 38.59
N ASP A 518 -37.47 -43.28 37.60
CA ASP A 518 -36.90 -44.22 36.63
C ASP A 518 -36.74 -43.52 35.27
N ILE A 519 -37.69 -42.65 34.90
CA ILE A 519 -37.60 -41.73 33.75
C ILE A 519 -37.27 -40.32 34.24
N ILE A 520 -36.25 -39.67 33.65
CA ILE A 520 -35.77 -38.33 33.98
C ILE A 520 -35.67 -37.48 32.68
N PRO A 521 -36.07 -36.19 32.65
CA PRO A 521 -36.68 -35.40 33.72
C PRO A 521 -38.11 -35.83 34.08
N SER A 522 -38.67 -35.23 35.13
CA SER A 522 -40.02 -35.52 35.65
C SER A 522 -41.08 -34.52 35.18
N GLY A 523 -40.87 -33.89 34.02
CA GLY A 523 -41.71 -32.84 33.47
C GLY A 523 -41.18 -32.43 32.08
N ASP A 524 -42.07 -31.84 31.29
CA ASP A 524 -41.98 -31.81 29.83
C ASP A 524 -40.81 -30.99 29.30
N LEU A 525 -40.27 -31.41 28.15
CA LEU A 525 -39.16 -30.72 27.50
C LEU A 525 -39.71 -29.83 26.38
N ILE A 526 -39.82 -28.54 26.66
CA ILE A 526 -40.30 -27.50 25.74
C ILE A 526 -39.18 -27.12 24.76
N GLY A 527 -39.49 -27.05 23.47
CA GLY A 527 -38.57 -26.66 22.40
C GLY A 527 -38.45 -25.14 22.21
N ASN A 528 -37.71 -24.75 21.18
CA ASN A 528 -37.65 -23.35 20.72
C ASN A 528 -38.61 -23.14 19.54
N ASN A 529 -39.01 -21.89 19.29
CA ASN A 529 -39.88 -21.52 18.17
C ASN A 529 -39.12 -21.44 16.83
N ARG A 530 -39.85 -21.67 15.72
CA ARG A 530 -39.39 -21.57 14.33
C ARG A 530 -40.33 -20.64 13.56
N THR A 531 -39.83 -19.48 13.14
CA THR A 531 -40.65 -18.42 12.52
C THR A 531 -40.66 -18.55 10.99
N ALA A 532 -41.83 -18.67 10.37
CA ALA A 532 -41.98 -18.72 8.91
C ALA A 532 -41.61 -17.37 8.28
N ARG A 533 -40.85 -17.39 7.18
CA ARG A 533 -40.53 -16.21 6.38
C ARG A 533 -40.86 -16.44 4.92
N SER A 534 -41.34 -15.40 4.24
CA SER A 534 -41.63 -15.40 2.82
C SER A 534 -40.46 -14.87 1.99
N ALA A 535 -40.43 -15.30 0.72
CA ALA A 535 -39.54 -14.75 -0.30
C ALA A 535 -39.83 -13.25 -0.54
N ALA A 536 -38.78 -12.43 -0.64
CA ALA A 536 -38.89 -10.99 -0.87
C ALA A 536 -37.68 -10.46 -1.63
N LEU A 537 -37.88 -9.43 -2.47
CA LEU A 537 -36.81 -8.75 -3.20
C LEU A 537 -36.95 -7.23 -3.05
N THR A 538 -35.88 -6.57 -2.61
CA THR A 538 -35.80 -5.11 -2.48
C THR A 538 -34.72 -4.55 -3.40
N VAL A 539 -35.03 -3.48 -4.12
CA VAL A 539 -34.16 -2.88 -5.14
C VAL A 539 -33.87 -1.42 -4.79
N ALA A 540 -32.59 -1.03 -4.89
CA ALA A 540 -32.13 0.34 -4.64
C ALA A 540 -30.99 0.72 -5.59
N LEU A 541 -30.61 2.01 -5.60
CA LEU A 541 -29.54 2.54 -6.47
C LEU A 541 -28.17 2.29 -5.83
N ALA A 542 -27.24 1.71 -6.60
CA ALA A 542 -25.86 1.53 -6.14
C ALA A 542 -25.12 2.88 -6.05
N SER A 543 -24.07 2.94 -5.22
CA SER A 543 -23.22 4.13 -5.06
C SER A 543 -22.17 4.32 -6.17
N SER A 544 -22.15 3.43 -7.16
CA SER A 544 -21.27 3.43 -8.33
C SER A 544 -22.02 2.75 -9.49
N PRO A 545 -21.93 3.25 -10.75
CA PRO A 545 -21.16 4.40 -11.20
C PRO A 545 -21.68 5.73 -10.63
N VAL A 546 -20.88 6.79 -10.78
CA VAL A 546 -21.27 8.18 -10.49
C VAL A 546 -21.42 8.95 -11.79
N SER A 547 -22.19 10.04 -11.75
CA SER A 547 -22.44 10.89 -12.92
C SER A 547 -21.14 11.40 -13.55
N THR A 548 -21.00 11.26 -14.87
CA THR A 548 -19.77 11.58 -15.62
C THR A 548 -20.09 12.01 -17.05
N THR A 549 -19.14 12.71 -17.68
CA THR A 549 -19.15 12.93 -19.13
C THR A 549 -18.47 11.76 -19.86
N VAL A 550 -18.98 11.42 -21.04
CA VAL A 550 -18.42 10.47 -22.02
C VAL A 550 -18.64 11.04 -23.43
N VAL A 551 -18.00 10.48 -24.45
CA VAL A 551 -18.19 10.94 -25.84
C VAL A 551 -19.14 10.03 -26.64
N GLN A 552 -19.80 10.59 -27.64
CA GLN A 552 -20.53 9.86 -28.67
C GLN A 552 -19.67 8.73 -29.27
N GLY A 553 -20.29 7.61 -29.66
CA GLY A 553 -19.63 6.41 -30.17
C GLY A 553 -18.95 5.51 -29.11
N THR A 554 -18.80 5.95 -27.85
CA THR A 554 -18.18 5.13 -26.80
C THR A 554 -18.99 3.85 -26.52
N SER A 555 -18.34 2.69 -26.59
CA SER A 555 -18.97 1.40 -26.31
C SER A 555 -18.75 0.96 -24.86
N ASN A 556 -19.67 0.14 -24.32
CA ASN A 556 -19.62 -0.44 -22.98
C ASN A 556 -19.38 0.57 -21.83
N VAL A 557 -20.16 1.66 -21.81
CA VAL A 557 -20.20 2.63 -20.71
C VAL A 557 -21.11 2.09 -19.60
N ASN A 558 -20.65 2.03 -18.35
CA ASN A 558 -21.52 1.74 -17.21
C ASN A 558 -22.36 2.99 -16.89
N VAL A 559 -23.68 2.89 -17.04
CA VAL A 559 -24.59 4.06 -16.99
C VAL A 559 -25.42 4.15 -15.70
N ALA A 560 -25.66 3.01 -15.05
CA ALA A 560 -26.38 2.89 -13.78
C ALA A 560 -26.14 1.48 -13.20
N ALA A 561 -26.28 1.32 -11.88
CA ALA A 561 -26.30 -0.01 -11.27
C ALA A 561 -27.27 -0.06 -10.09
N PHE A 562 -27.88 -1.22 -9.86
CA PHE A 562 -28.94 -1.43 -8.88
C PHE A 562 -28.54 -2.53 -7.90
N THR A 563 -28.69 -2.29 -6.59
CA THR A 563 -28.49 -3.30 -5.57
C THR A 563 -29.78 -4.12 -5.40
N MET A 564 -29.68 -5.44 -5.53
CA MET A 564 -30.75 -6.41 -5.35
C MET A 564 -30.58 -7.11 -4.00
N THR A 565 -31.51 -6.92 -3.08
CA THR A 565 -31.48 -7.53 -1.73
C THR A 565 -32.57 -8.58 -1.62
N ALA A 566 -32.19 -9.86 -1.49
CA ALA A 566 -33.15 -10.92 -1.18
C ALA A 566 -33.45 -10.95 0.33
N GLY A 567 -34.69 -11.23 0.69
CA GLY A 567 -35.07 -11.53 2.08
C GLY A 567 -34.44 -12.83 2.57
N VAL A 568 -34.52 -13.10 3.87
CA VAL A 568 -34.02 -14.35 4.49
C VAL A 568 -34.95 -15.55 4.28
N GLY A 569 -35.95 -15.45 3.40
CA GLY A 569 -37.03 -16.43 3.24
C GLY A 569 -36.86 -17.45 2.10
N SER A 570 -35.97 -17.20 1.13
CA SER A 570 -35.51 -18.15 0.09
C SER A 570 -34.54 -17.44 -0.87
N ASP A 571 -33.85 -18.20 -1.73
CA ASP A 571 -33.15 -17.64 -2.88
C ASP A 571 -34.17 -17.09 -3.90
N VAL A 572 -33.92 -15.90 -4.46
CA VAL A 572 -34.83 -15.24 -5.41
C VAL A 572 -34.23 -15.21 -6.81
N THR A 573 -34.88 -15.86 -7.77
CA THR A 573 -34.46 -15.87 -9.18
C THR A 573 -35.19 -14.79 -9.99
N VAL A 574 -34.44 -13.81 -10.48
CA VAL A 574 -34.89 -12.79 -11.43
C VAL A 574 -34.88 -13.37 -12.84
N SER A 575 -36.02 -13.26 -13.53
CA SER A 575 -36.23 -13.73 -14.90
C SER A 575 -36.45 -12.61 -15.93
N SER A 576 -36.83 -11.41 -15.49
CA SER A 576 -36.82 -10.23 -16.36
C SER A 576 -36.62 -8.91 -15.61
N ALA A 577 -36.10 -7.91 -16.33
CA ALA A 577 -35.97 -6.52 -15.87
C ALA A 577 -36.21 -5.54 -17.04
N THR A 578 -36.91 -4.44 -16.78
CA THR A 578 -37.18 -3.37 -17.74
C THR A 578 -36.58 -2.07 -17.24
N VAL A 579 -35.50 -1.61 -17.87
CA VAL A 579 -34.82 -0.36 -17.48
C VAL A 579 -35.38 0.79 -18.33
N SER A 580 -35.94 1.79 -17.65
CA SER A 580 -36.42 3.02 -18.29
C SER A 580 -35.29 4.02 -18.49
N ALA A 581 -35.26 4.69 -19.64
CA ALA A 581 -34.26 5.70 -20.00
C ALA A 581 -34.88 7.07 -20.22
N TYR A 582 -34.24 8.10 -19.69
CA TYR A 582 -34.65 9.51 -19.74
C TYR A 582 -33.52 10.35 -20.34
N ALA A 583 -33.85 11.45 -21.03
CA ALA A 583 -32.87 12.41 -21.53
C ALA A 583 -33.35 13.88 -21.41
N ASP A 584 -32.41 14.82 -21.35
CA ASP A 584 -32.62 16.27 -21.21
C ASP A 584 -31.68 17.03 -22.17
N GLU A 585 -32.23 17.88 -23.03
CA GLU A 585 -31.48 18.70 -24.02
C GLU A 585 -30.62 19.75 -23.28
N GLY A 586 -29.29 19.66 -23.39
CA GLY A 586 -28.35 20.61 -22.77
C GLY A 586 -28.30 20.63 -21.23
N GLY A 587 -28.92 19.67 -20.53
CA GLY A 587 -28.72 19.44 -19.09
C GLY A 587 -29.23 20.53 -18.14
N THR A 588 -30.35 21.20 -18.48
CA THR A 588 -30.92 22.29 -17.66
C THR A 588 -32.36 22.06 -17.15
N THR A 589 -33.02 20.96 -17.51
CA THR A 589 -34.41 20.69 -17.13
C THR A 589 -34.60 19.29 -16.52
N THR A 590 -35.82 18.73 -16.58
CA THR A 590 -36.20 17.44 -16.00
C THR A 590 -36.28 16.39 -17.09
N GLY A 591 -35.46 15.35 -17.02
CA GLY A 591 -35.32 14.34 -18.07
C GLY A 591 -36.64 13.72 -18.53
N THR A 592 -36.90 13.79 -19.83
CA THR A 592 -38.08 13.21 -20.47
C THR A 592 -37.86 11.72 -20.75
N LEU A 593 -38.83 10.88 -20.40
CA LEU A 593 -38.80 9.44 -20.68
C LEU A 593 -38.78 9.19 -22.21
N GLY A 594 -37.78 8.47 -22.69
CA GLY A 594 -37.49 8.30 -24.12
C GLY A 594 -36.76 9.47 -24.79
N GLY A 595 -36.60 10.59 -24.07
CA GLY A 595 -35.92 11.79 -24.50
C GLY A 595 -36.82 12.81 -25.21
N GLU A 596 -36.23 13.94 -25.60
CA GLU A 596 -36.93 15.07 -26.23
C GLU A 596 -36.32 15.46 -27.59
N THR A 597 -36.75 16.59 -28.17
CA THR A 597 -36.21 17.04 -29.47
C THR A 597 -34.77 17.52 -29.25
N GLY A 598 -33.82 17.07 -30.07
CA GLY A 598 -32.40 17.08 -29.73
C GLY A 598 -32.03 15.70 -29.17
N ALA A 599 -32.12 15.55 -27.84
CA ALA A 599 -31.78 14.35 -27.11
C ALA A 599 -32.82 13.21 -27.18
N GLN A 600 -33.00 12.53 -28.33
CA GLN A 600 -33.76 11.26 -28.40
C GLN A 600 -32.90 10.06 -27.99
N VAL A 601 -33.38 9.21 -27.08
CA VAL A 601 -32.62 8.03 -26.61
C VAL A 601 -32.27 7.06 -27.75
N GLU A 602 -33.14 6.94 -28.76
CA GLU A 602 -32.93 6.04 -29.91
C GLU A 602 -31.84 6.54 -30.89
N ASP A 603 -31.52 7.84 -30.88
CA ASP A 603 -30.48 8.44 -31.74
C ASP A 603 -29.10 8.44 -31.06
N PHE A 604 -29.05 8.39 -29.72
CA PHE A 604 -27.81 8.42 -28.92
C PHE A 604 -27.41 7.07 -28.31
N ILE A 605 -28.34 6.11 -28.10
CA ILE A 605 -28.05 4.83 -27.44
C ILE A 605 -28.33 3.66 -28.39
N SER A 606 -27.27 2.98 -28.83
CA SER A 606 -27.38 1.85 -29.78
C SER A 606 -27.95 0.58 -29.14
N SER A 607 -27.54 0.28 -27.90
CA SER A 607 -28.01 -0.88 -27.12
C SER A 607 -27.51 -0.81 -25.68
N CYS A 608 -28.13 -1.59 -24.78
CA CYS A 608 -27.65 -1.82 -23.43
C CYS A 608 -27.68 -3.31 -23.06
N SER A 609 -26.80 -3.73 -22.15
CA SER A 609 -26.73 -5.06 -21.54
C SER A 609 -26.69 -4.92 -20.01
N ILE A 610 -27.07 -5.98 -19.30
CA ILE A 610 -26.99 -6.05 -17.83
C ILE A 610 -26.04 -7.15 -17.36
N TYR A 611 -25.31 -6.85 -16.29
CA TYR A 611 -24.26 -7.69 -15.72
C TYR A 611 -24.40 -7.80 -14.19
N ASP A 612 -23.91 -8.90 -13.59
CA ASP A 612 -23.82 -9.03 -12.13
C ASP A 612 -22.62 -8.25 -11.53
N GLY A 613 -22.41 -8.40 -10.23
CA GLY A 613 -21.31 -7.75 -9.50
C GLY A 613 -19.91 -8.30 -9.81
N ASP A 614 -19.81 -9.54 -10.32
CA ASP A 614 -18.55 -10.18 -10.75
C ASP A 614 -18.24 -9.89 -12.24
N GLY A 615 -19.19 -9.33 -12.98
CA GLY A 615 -19.07 -8.99 -14.41
C GLY A 615 -19.55 -10.09 -15.36
N THR A 616 -20.36 -11.05 -14.89
CA THR A 616 -21.07 -12.01 -15.77
C THR A 616 -22.20 -11.30 -16.50
N LEU A 617 -22.34 -11.53 -17.81
CA LEU A 617 -23.50 -11.06 -18.57
C LEU A 617 -24.76 -11.80 -18.10
N LEU A 618 -25.78 -11.04 -17.70
CA LEU A 618 -27.10 -11.56 -17.32
C LEU A 618 -28.05 -11.62 -18.52
N ASP A 619 -28.12 -10.53 -19.30
CA ASP A 619 -28.88 -10.44 -20.56
C ASP A 619 -28.40 -9.23 -21.40
N GLY A 620 -28.77 -9.23 -22.68
CA GLY A 620 -28.47 -8.21 -23.68
C GLY A 620 -27.48 -8.66 -24.78
N PRO A 621 -27.19 -7.81 -25.78
CA PRO A 621 -27.59 -6.41 -25.87
C PRO A 621 -29.04 -6.20 -26.35
N ALA A 622 -29.85 -5.56 -25.52
CA ALA A 622 -31.18 -5.06 -25.86
C ALA A 622 -31.10 -3.70 -26.56
N ALA A 623 -31.95 -3.47 -27.55
CA ALA A 623 -32.13 -2.14 -28.16
C ALA A 623 -33.20 -1.34 -27.42
N ALA A 624 -33.17 -0.01 -27.55
CA ALA A 624 -34.22 0.85 -27.03
C ALA A 624 -35.58 0.51 -27.68
N SER A 625 -36.66 0.64 -26.91
CA SER A 625 -38.01 0.31 -27.32
C SER A 625 -39.03 1.30 -26.76
N ASN A 626 -40.27 1.24 -27.27
CA ASN A 626 -41.37 2.13 -26.87
C ASN A 626 -41.04 3.63 -27.06
N SER A 627 -40.40 3.98 -28.18
CA SER A 627 -39.90 5.33 -28.49
C SER A 627 -38.87 5.80 -27.46
N GLY A 628 -37.74 5.09 -27.41
CA GLY A 628 -36.60 5.37 -26.52
C GLY A 628 -36.79 5.01 -25.05
N ALA A 629 -38.03 4.84 -24.61
CA ALA A 629 -38.38 4.79 -23.19
C ALA A 629 -37.81 3.59 -22.44
N ASN A 630 -37.77 2.38 -23.04
CA ASN A 630 -37.53 1.13 -22.31
C ASN A 630 -36.47 0.24 -22.97
N PHE A 631 -35.53 -0.29 -22.18
CA PHE A 631 -34.72 -1.46 -22.51
C PHE A 631 -35.28 -2.67 -21.75
N VAL A 632 -35.62 -3.74 -22.46
CA VAL A 632 -36.24 -4.94 -21.89
C VAL A 632 -35.24 -6.09 -21.93
N PHE A 633 -35.10 -6.77 -20.79
CA PHE A 633 -34.29 -7.97 -20.58
C PHE A 633 -35.24 -9.07 -20.10
N ASP A 634 -35.42 -10.15 -20.87
CA ASP A 634 -36.44 -11.18 -20.65
C ASP A 634 -35.99 -12.64 -20.84
N ASP A 635 -34.68 -12.90 -20.98
CA ASP A 635 -34.06 -14.24 -20.96
C ASP A 635 -33.08 -14.40 -19.78
N MET A 636 -33.35 -13.73 -18.65
CA MET A 636 -32.54 -13.82 -17.43
C MET A 636 -32.80 -15.13 -16.68
N LEU A 637 -31.76 -15.66 -16.02
CA LEU A 637 -31.88 -16.71 -15.01
C LEU A 637 -30.89 -16.44 -13.87
N TRP A 638 -31.11 -15.34 -13.16
CA TRP A 638 -30.17 -14.82 -12.16
C TRP A 638 -30.71 -14.95 -10.74
N THR A 639 -30.07 -15.79 -9.94
CA THR A 639 -30.46 -16.05 -8.55
C THR A 639 -29.69 -15.15 -7.59
N VAL A 640 -30.43 -14.39 -6.77
CA VAL A 640 -29.95 -13.58 -5.65
C VAL A 640 -30.15 -14.41 -4.36
N PRO A 641 -29.08 -14.89 -3.70
CA PRO A 641 -29.23 -15.82 -2.58
C PRO A 641 -29.87 -15.19 -1.32
N ALA A 642 -30.55 -16.02 -0.53
CA ALA A 642 -31.31 -15.61 0.65
C ALA A 642 -30.49 -14.73 1.62
N GLY A 643 -30.99 -13.54 1.92
CA GLY A 643 -30.34 -12.58 2.83
C GLY A 643 -29.06 -11.91 2.31
N THR A 644 -28.72 -12.06 1.02
CA THR A 644 -27.57 -11.38 0.40
C THR A 644 -27.97 -10.07 -0.30
N VAL A 645 -26.96 -9.30 -0.71
CA VAL A 645 -27.11 -8.09 -1.53
C VAL A 645 -26.19 -8.21 -2.74
N GLU A 646 -26.79 -8.40 -3.91
CA GLU A 646 -26.08 -8.48 -5.19
C GLU A 646 -26.24 -7.18 -5.99
N VAL A 647 -25.49 -7.02 -7.09
CA VAL A 647 -25.52 -5.81 -7.93
C VAL A 647 -25.82 -6.15 -9.38
N MET A 648 -26.79 -5.46 -9.98
CA MET A 648 -27.08 -5.47 -11.42
C MET A 648 -26.57 -4.18 -12.06
N SER A 649 -25.51 -4.23 -12.86
CA SER A 649 -24.94 -3.08 -13.58
C SER A 649 -25.47 -3.00 -15.01
N VAL A 650 -25.90 -1.82 -15.44
CA VAL A 650 -26.34 -1.51 -16.81
C VAL A 650 -25.17 -0.91 -17.60
N TYR A 651 -24.78 -1.58 -18.69
CA TYR A 651 -23.77 -1.11 -19.62
C TYR A 651 -24.37 -0.80 -20.98
N CYS A 652 -24.14 0.40 -21.52
CA CYS A 652 -24.68 0.82 -22.81
C CYS A 652 -23.60 1.13 -23.85
N ASN A 653 -23.95 0.91 -25.12
CA ASN A 653 -23.15 1.29 -26.28
C ASN A 653 -23.76 2.56 -26.89
N LEU A 654 -22.99 3.63 -26.92
CA LEU A 654 -23.44 4.91 -27.43
C LEU A 654 -23.36 4.92 -28.97
N ALA A 655 -24.40 5.47 -29.59
CA ALA A 655 -24.38 5.81 -31.01
C ALA A 655 -23.48 7.03 -31.27
N ASN A 656 -23.22 7.29 -32.55
CA ASN A 656 -22.47 8.45 -33.02
C ASN A 656 -23.39 9.27 -33.95
N PRO A 657 -24.31 10.08 -33.39
CA PRO A 657 -25.13 11.00 -34.16
C PRO A 657 -24.29 12.16 -34.72
N SER A 658 -24.89 13.06 -35.49
CA SER A 658 -24.21 14.28 -35.95
C SER A 658 -24.51 15.48 -35.06
N ASP A 659 -24.67 15.25 -33.75
CA ASP A 659 -25.02 16.32 -32.81
C ASP A 659 -23.77 16.93 -32.18
N THR A 660 -23.77 18.25 -31.99
CA THR A 660 -22.63 19.02 -31.49
C THR A 660 -22.71 19.32 -30.00
N ASP A 661 -23.91 19.30 -29.42
CA ASP A 661 -24.13 19.77 -28.06
C ASP A 661 -23.81 18.66 -27.02
N THR A 662 -24.16 18.87 -25.76
CA THR A 662 -23.89 17.90 -24.67
C THR A 662 -25.15 17.63 -23.88
N ASP A 663 -25.72 16.45 -24.14
CA ASP A 663 -27.02 16.03 -23.62
C ASP A 663 -26.88 15.07 -22.44
N VAL A 664 -27.87 15.05 -21.55
CA VAL A 664 -27.78 14.33 -20.28
C VAL A 664 -28.81 13.21 -20.21
N PHE A 665 -28.34 11.98 -19.98
CA PHE A 665 -29.16 10.75 -19.99
C PHE A 665 -29.13 10.06 -18.61
N SER A 666 -30.22 9.40 -18.22
CA SER A 666 -30.29 8.61 -16.97
C SER A 666 -31.13 7.36 -17.12
N TRP A 667 -30.74 6.27 -16.45
CA TRP A 667 -31.39 4.96 -16.50
C TRP A 667 -31.90 4.54 -15.13
N GLY A 668 -33.15 4.10 -15.04
CA GLY A 668 -33.82 3.80 -13.77
C GLY A 668 -34.90 2.72 -13.88
N LEU A 669 -35.44 2.31 -12.74
CA LEU A 669 -36.62 1.45 -12.62
C LEU A 669 -37.78 2.32 -12.12
N ASN A 670 -38.83 2.45 -12.92
CA ASN A 670 -39.89 3.44 -12.72
C ASN A 670 -41.02 2.91 -11.83
N ASP A 671 -41.34 1.62 -11.95
CA ASP A 671 -42.17 0.86 -11.01
C ASP A 671 -41.55 -0.53 -10.85
N VAL A 672 -40.71 -0.72 -9.83
CA VAL A 672 -39.97 -1.96 -9.58
C VAL A 672 -40.90 -3.20 -9.52
N SER A 673 -42.16 -3.03 -9.12
CA SER A 673 -43.14 -4.13 -9.03
C SER A 673 -43.77 -4.55 -10.38
N ALA A 674 -43.59 -3.73 -11.42
CA ALA A 674 -44.06 -3.98 -12.78
C ALA A 674 -42.91 -4.12 -13.80
N ASP A 675 -41.77 -3.49 -13.52
CA ASP A 675 -40.57 -3.50 -14.36
C ASP A 675 -39.73 -4.78 -14.18
N MET A 676 -39.95 -5.57 -13.11
CA MET A 676 -39.21 -6.83 -12.85
C MET A 676 -40.15 -8.03 -12.64
N VAL A 677 -39.70 -9.22 -13.09
CA VAL A 677 -40.33 -10.50 -12.76
C VAL A 677 -39.32 -11.40 -12.05
N ALA A 678 -39.66 -11.82 -10.83
CA ALA A 678 -38.85 -12.70 -10.01
C ALA A 678 -39.71 -13.84 -9.42
N SER A 679 -39.06 -14.96 -9.10
CA SER A 679 -39.66 -16.07 -8.37
C SER A 679 -38.75 -16.58 -7.25
N ASP A 680 -39.31 -17.35 -6.32
CA ASP A 680 -38.51 -18.19 -5.42
C ASP A 680 -37.98 -19.44 -6.12
N GLU A 681 -37.31 -20.31 -5.36
CA GLU A 681 -36.77 -21.62 -5.77
C GLU A 681 -37.84 -22.59 -6.31
N ASP A 682 -39.08 -22.49 -5.84
CA ASP A 682 -40.22 -23.33 -6.24
C ASP A 682 -41.00 -22.77 -7.45
N GLY A 683 -40.78 -21.50 -7.79
CA GLY A 683 -41.41 -20.81 -8.92
C GLY A 683 -42.66 -19.99 -8.56
N ASN A 684 -42.91 -19.72 -7.27
CA ASN A 684 -43.92 -18.75 -6.85
C ASN A 684 -43.45 -17.33 -7.16
N SER A 685 -44.38 -16.43 -7.54
CA SER A 685 -44.05 -15.06 -7.94
C SER A 685 -43.61 -14.20 -6.74
N VAL A 686 -42.41 -13.64 -6.79
CA VAL A 686 -41.88 -12.70 -5.80
C VAL A 686 -42.08 -11.27 -6.30
N THR A 687 -42.87 -10.47 -5.58
CA THR A 687 -43.08 -9.05 -5.91
C THR A 687 -41.85 -8.25 -5.49
N ALA A 688 -41.09 -7.75 -6.47
CA ALA A 688 -39.97 -6.84 -6.22
C ALA A 688 -40.47 -5.48 -5.71
N THR A 689 -39.70 -4.84 -4.82
CA THR A 689 -40.06 -3.58 -4.16
C THR A 689 -38.92 -2.55 -4.23
N GLY A 690 -39.25 -1.27 -4.38
CA GLY A 690 -38.27 -0.18 -4.40
C GLY A 690 -38.88 1.12 -4.91
N ASP A 691 -38.53 2.26 -4.29
CA ASP A 691 -39.06 3.58 -4.65
C ASP A 691 -38.35 4.15 -5.89
N ALA A 692 -38.97 3.99 -7.06
CA ALA A 692 -38.69 4.71 -8.33
C ALA A 692 -37.18 4.96 -8.60
N VAL A 693 -36.41 3.87 -8.61
CA VAL A 693 -34.96 3.88 -8.44
C VAL A 693 -34.27 4.57 -9.64
N ASN A 694 -33.61 5.70 -9.37
CA ASN A 694 -33.00 6.59 -10.37
C ASN A 694 -33.98 7.13 -11.45
N HIS A 695 -35.27 7.26 -11.14
CA HIS A 695 -36.24 7.81 -12.09
C HIS A 695 -36.01 9.31 -12.36
N GLY A 696 -36.31 9.77 -13.58
CA GLY A 696 -36.10 11.16 -14.03
C GLY A 696 -37.01 12.23 -13.39
N GLY A 697 -37.46 12.07 -12.15
CA GLY A 697 -38.35 13.01 -11.44
C GLY A 697 -37.70 14.32 -10.97
N THR A 698 -36.38 14.46 -11.13
CA THR A 698 -35.58 15.64 -10.76
C THR A 698 -34.67 16.07 -11.91
N ALA A 699 -34.16 17.30 -11.85
CA ALA A 699 -33.27 17.82 -12.89
C ALA A 699 -31.99 16.98 -13.00
N LEU A 700 -31.64 16.56 -14.22
CA LEU A 700 -30.48 15.70 -14.44
C LEU A 700 -29.17 16.49 -14.30
N GLY A 701 -28.05 15.78 -14.04
CA GLY A 701 -26.69 16.32 -14.03
C GLY A 701 -26.34 17.34 -12.92
N THR A 702 -27.30 17.95 -12.23
CA THR A 702 -27.04 19.01 -11.24
C THR A 702 -26.79 18.45 -9.84
N THR A 703 -25.73 18.91 -9.16
CA THR A 703 -25.49 18.65 -7.72
C THR A 703 -26.50 19.42 -6.85
N VAL A 704 -27.72 18.89 -6.70
CA VAL A 704 -28.81 19.56 -5.98
C VAL A 704 -28.56 19.56 -4.46
N GLY A 705 -28.03 20.67 -3.95
CA GLY A 705 -27.97 20.94 -2.53
C GLY A 705 -29.35 21.23 -1.92
N THR A 706 -29.75 20.44 -0.93
CA THR A 706 -30.72 20.79 0.15
C THR A 706 -32.24 20.76 -0.13
N THR A 707 -32.72 20.02 -1.13
CA THR A 707 -34.12 19.53 -1.14
C THR A 707 -34.19 18.03 -1.40
N THR A 708 -34.89 17.31 -0.52
CA THR A 708 -35.06 15.85 -0.53
C THR A 708 -35.72 15.32 -1.82
N GLY A 709 -35.22 14.25 -2.47
CA GLY A 709 -33.95 13.57 -2.19
C GLY A 709 -33.83 12.16 -2.77
N VAL A 710 -33.22 12.06 -3.96
CA VAL A 710 -32.51 10.88 -4.47
C VAL A 710 -31.22 11.41 -5.10
N ALA A 711 -30.08 10.73 -4.97
CA ALA A 711 -28.88 11.08 -5.71
C ALA A 711 -28.97 10.40 -7.10
N SER A 712 -29.28 11.16 -8.15
CA SER A 712 -29.44 10.60 -9.49
C SER A 712 -28.09 10.39 -10.18
N VAL A 713 -27.89 9.19 -10.76
CA VAL A 713 -26.78 8.88 -11.64
C VAL A 713 -27.19 9.22 -13.08
N ALA A 714 -26.44 10.11 -13.72
CA ALA A 714 -26.71 10.60 -15.07
C ALA A 714 -25.40 10.74 -15.87
N ILE A 715 -25.46 10.42 -17.16
CA ILE A 715 -24.32 10.41 -18.07
C ILE A 715 -24.50 11.56 -19.07
N SER A 716 -23.54 12.48 -19.11
CA SER A 716 -23.48 13.52 -20.13
C SER A 716 -22.77 12.97 -21.37
N ILE A 717 -23.43 12.99 -22.53
CA ILE A 717 -22.84 12.56 -23.80
C ILE A 717 -22.42 13.80 -24.59
N ALA A 718 -21.11 14.02 -24.71
CA ALA A 718 -20.52 15.10 -25.49
C ALA A 718 -20.16 14.64 -26.91
N SER A 719 -20.18 15.57 -27.87
CA SER A 719 -19.84 15.35 -29.28
C SER A 719 -18.37 14.95 -29.52
N ALA A 720 -17.43 15.45 -28.71
CA ALA A 720 -16.01 15.12 -28.76
C ALA A 720 -15.33 15.28 -27.40
N GLY A 721 -14.13 14.70 -27.27
CA GLY A 721 -13.17 15.08 -26.23
C GLY A 721 -12.24 16.20 -26.67
N THR A 722 -11.57 16.83 -25.70
CA THR A 722 -10.63 17.93 -25.95
C THR A 722 -9.17 17.45 -25.88
N LEU A 723 -8.28 18.18 -26.53
CA LEU A 723 -6.83 18.01 -26.41
C LEU A 723 -6.20 19.34 -26.00
N ALA A 724 -5.24 19.28 -25.08
CA ALA A 724 -4.47 20.43 -24.61
C ALA A 724 -2.97 20.11 -24.69
N TYR A 725 -2.13 21.14 -24.83
CA TYR A 725 -0.69 21.00 -24.63
C TYR A 725 -0.10 22.19 -23.87
N ALA A 726 1.05 21.96 -23.23
CA ALA A 726 1.92 22.97 -22.65
C ALA A 726 3.37 22.43 -22.63
N PRO A 727 4.40 23.25 -22.34
CA PRO A 727 5.74 22.74 -22.12
C PRO A 727 5.77 21.71 -20.98
N ASP A 728 6.65 20.74 -21.09
CA ASP A 728 6.90 19.80 -20.01
C ASP A 728 7.97 20.35 -19.05
N PRO A 729 7.81 20.24 -17.71
CA PRO A 729 8.81 20.69 -16.74
C PRO A 729 10.16 19.95 -16.81
N GLY A 730 10.26 18.89 -17.62
CA GLY A 730 11.52 18.25 -17.97
C GLY A 730 12.16 18.76 -19.26
N SER A 731 11.69 19.86 -19.86
CA SER A 731 12.35 20.54 -20.99
C SER A 731 13.80 20.89 -20.62
N PRO A 732 14.74 20.89 -21.58
CA PRO A 732 16.12 21.30 -21.30
C PRO A 732 16.19 22.82 -21.14
N ASN A 733 17.19 23.25 -20.38
CA ASN A 733 17.43 24.65 -20.09
C ASN A 733 18.32 25.28 -21.18
N ALA A 734 18.36 26.62 -21.25
CA ALA A 734 19.29 27.35 -22.12
C ALA A 734 20.76 26.89 -21.91
N ASP A 735 21.44 26.51 -23.00
CA ASP A 735 22.82 25.98 -23.04
C ASP A 735 23.42 26.22 -24.45
N ILE A 736 24.73 26.07 -24.59
CA ILE A 736 25.46 26.23 -25.86
C ILE A 736 25.30 24.98 -26.75
N LEU A 737 24.68 25.16 -27.90
CA LEU A 737 24.59 24.17 -28.97
C LEU A 737 25.79 24.28 -29.92
N VAL A 738 26.59 23.23 -29.99
CA VAL A 738 27.78 23.21 -30.86
C VAL A 738 27.40 22.90 -32.31
N ALA A 739 27.95 23.62 -33.28
CA ALA A 739 27.73 23.35 -34.70
C ALA A 739 28.05 21.89 -35.08
N GLY A 740 27.36 21.35 -36.10
CA GLY A 740 27.55 19.99 -36.60
C GLY A 740 27.07 18.86 -35.68
N THR A 741 26.48 19.16 -34.52
CA THR A 741 25.92 18.16 -33.59
C THR A 741 24.49 17.74 -33.97
N SER A 742 24.03 16.59 -33.45
CA SER A 742 22.73 16.01 -33.83
C SER A 742 22.06 15.27 -32.68
N GLY A 743 20.73 15.39 -32.59
CA GLY A 743 19.94 14.84 -31.48
C GLY A 743 19.91 15.74 -30.25
N ASN A 744 20.25 17.03 -30.41
CA ASN A 744 20.20 18.01 -29.34
C ASN A 744 18.75 18.24 -28.96
N VAL A 745 18.33 17.88 -27.75
CA VAL A 745 16.98 18.18 -27.27
C VAL A 745 16.89 19.67 -26.99
N VAL A 746 15.82 20.32 -27.45
CA VAL A 746 15.59 21.77 -27.28
C VAL A 746 14.27 22.09 -26.59
N SER A 747 13.22 21.30 -26.82
CA SER A 747 11.91 21.52 -26.19
C SER A 747 11.15 20.21 -25.95
N LYS A 748 10.23 20.20 -24.97
CA LYS A 748 9.36 19.06 -24.68
C LYS A 748 7.94 19.54 -24.41
N PHE A 749 6.96 18.84 -24.97
CA PHE A 749 5.55 19.23 -24.92
C PHE A 749 4.69 18.11 -24.33
N LYS A 750 3.91 18.45 -23.30
CA LYS A 750 3.03 17.53 -22.57
C LYS A 750 1.60 17.69 -23.08
N PHE A 751 1.14 16.73 -23.87
CA PHE A 751 -0.23 16.65 -24.37
C PHE A 751 -1.15 15.96 -23.35
N THR A 752 -2.36 16.49 -23.18
CA THR A 752 -3.39 15.98 -22.25
C THR A 752 -4.75 15.91 -22.95
N ALA A 753 -5.31 14.71 -23.07
CA ALA A 753 -6.64 14.48 -23.64
C ALA A 753 -7.70 14.37 -22.53
N THR A 754 -8.91 14.89 -22.77
CA THR A 754 -10.05 14.86 -21.83
C THR A 754 -11.27 14.22 -22.49
N ASN A 755 -12.09 13.51 -21.70
CA ASN A 755 -13.28 12.73 -22.10
C ASN A 755 -13.03 11.53 -23.04
N GLU A 756 -12.11 11.63 -24.01
CA GLU A 756 -11.70 10.50 -24.85
C GLU A 756 -10.19 10.46 -25.10
N SER A 757 -9.73 9.41 -25.80
CA SER A 757 -8.33 9.26 -26.21
C SER A 757 -8.12 9.84 -27.60
N MET A 758 -7.05 10.61 -27.80
CA MET A 758 -6.78 11.35 -29.03
C MET A 758 -5.55 10.79 -29.73
N LEU A 759 -5.69 10.40 -30.99
CA LEU A 759 -4.59 9.99 -31.85
C LEU A 759 -4.07 11.19 -32.63
N VAL A 760 -2.92 11.73 -32.24
CA VAL A 760 -2.23 12.81 -32.97
C VAL A 760 -1.53 12.20 -34.19
N THR A 761 -1.94 12.68 -35.35
CA THR A 761 -1.50 12.20 -36.68
C THR A 761 -0.65 13.21 -37.44
N ARG A 762 -0.72 14.49 -37.06
CA ARG A 762 0.15 15.57 -37.53
C ARG A 762 0.52 16.49 -36.38
N LEU A 763 1.75 16.96 -36.41
CA LEU A 763 2.32 17.97 -35.52
C LEU A 763 3.32 18.80 -36.33
N THR A 764 3.35 20.12 -36.10
CA THR A 764 4.34 21.02 -36.71
C THR A 764 5.09 21.75 -35.60
N VAL A 765 6.40 21.92 -35.76
CA VAL A 765 7.20 22.82 -34.93
C VAL A 765 7.76 23.93 -35.80
N SER A 766 8.05 25.06 -35.19
CA SER A 766 8.68 26.19 -35.85
C SER A 766 9.96 26.61 -35.12
N GLU A 767 10.82 27.33 -35.84
CA GLU A 767 11.95 28.07 -35.30
C GLU A 767 11.56 29.56 -35.25
N GLU A 768 11.73 30.21 -34.10
CA GLU A 768 11.10 31.52 -33.82
C GLU A 768 12.05 32.60 -33.25
N ALA A 769 13.33 32.30 -32.98
CA ALA A 769 14.27 33.31 -32.45
C ALA A 769 14.39 34.52 -33.41
N ALA A 770 14.30 34.25 -34.71
CA ALA A 770 14.28 35.23 -35.78
C ALA A 770 13.19 36.31 -35.68
N GLU A 771 12.05 36.02 -35.05
CA GLU A 771 10.91 36.95 -34.93
C GLU A 771 10.97 37.76 -33.63
N ASP A 772 11.47 37.16 -32.54
CA ASP A 772 11.62 37.78 -31.22
C ASP A 772 12.78 38.80 -31.19
N ASP A 773 13.98 38.41 -31.67
CA ASP A 773 15.18 39.27 -31.71
C ASP A 773 15.00 40.56 -32.54
N ASN A 774 14.24 40.47 -33.64
CA ASN A 774 14.19 41.50 -34.68
C ASN A 774 12.86 42.27 -34.73
N PHE A 775 11.91 41.96 -33.84
CA PHE A 775 10.59 42.60 -33.75
C PHE A 775 9.85 42.66 -35.10
N GLY A 776 9.93 41.61 -35.92
CA GLY A 776 9.32 41.60 -37.24
C GLY A 776 9.56 40.35 -38.07
N THR A 777 8.62 40.09 -38.98
CA THR A 777 8.42 38.80 -39.66
C THR A 777 9.52 38.43 -40.67
N ASN A 778 10.71 38.05 -40.20
CA ASN A 778 11.88 37.77 -41.04
C ASN A 778 12.52 36.39 -40.76
N ALA A 779 11.67 35.41 -40.41
CA ALA A 779 11.94 33.99 -40.16
C ALA A 779 12.58 33.17 -41.31
N THR A 780 13.30 33.81 -42.23
CA THR A 780 14.20 33.11 -43.18
C THR A 780 15.67 33.18 -42.78
N THR A 781 16.03 34.08 -41.87
CA THR A 781 17.45 34.39 -41.58
C THR A 781 18.12 33.26 -40.79
N TYR A 782 17.52 32.84 -39.68
CA TYR A 782 18.05 31.83 -38.73
C TYR A 782 17.72 30.38 -39.13
N THR A 783 17.10 30.16 -40.31
CA THR A 783 16.80 28.81 -40.84
C THR A 783 18.06 28.02 -41.24
N ASN A 784 19.23 28.67 -41.25
CA ASN A 784 20.56 28.07 -41.28
C ASN A 784 20.90 27.27 -40.01
N ASN A 785 20.22 27.49 -38.88
CA ASN A 785 20.53 26.86 -37.59
C ASN A 785 20.07 25.40 -37.48
N VAL A 786 19.11 24.96 -38.30
CA VAL A 786 18.48 23.64 -38.18
C VAL A 786 18.58 22.83 -39.47
N ALA A 787 19.48 21.85 -39.48
CA ALA A 787 19.66 20.93 -40.59
C ALA A 787 18.53 19.88 -40.69
N SER A 788 17.96 19.50 -39.55
CA SER A 788 16.77 18.63 -39.45
C SER A 788 16.21 18.65 -38.03
N VAL A 789 14.91 18.36 -37.90
CA VAL A 789 14.24 18.18 -36.60
C VAL A 789 13.77 16.74 -36.47
N ALA A 790 13.97 16.14 -35.29
CA ALA A 790 13.42 14.85 -34.92
C ALA A 790 12.55 14.97 -33.66
N VAL A 791 11.32 14.47 -33.74
CA VAL A 791 10.41 14.34 -32.59
C VAL A 791 10.36 12.90 -32.11
N SER A 792 10.45 12.69 -30.80
CA SER A 792 10.29 11.38 -30.18
C SER A 792 9.11 11.38 -29.22
N TYR A 793 8.28 10.35 -29.32
CA TYR A 793 6.96 10.27 -28.71
C TYR A 793 6.59 8.80 -28.41
N PRO A 794 5.65 8.52 -27.48
CA PRO A 794 5.12 7.18 -27.30
C PRO A 794 4.12 6.82 -28.41
N ASP A 795 4.39 5.72 -29.11
CA ASP A 795 3.53 5.16 -30.15
C ASP A 795 2.20 4.62 -29.60
N SER A 796 1.33 4.18 -30.50
CA SER A 796 0.03 3.58 -30.17
C SER A 796 0.09 2.32 -29.28
N ASN A 797 1.27 1.71 -29.12
CA ASN A 797 1.55 0.55 -28.26
C ASN A 797 2.28 0.94 -26.95
N GLY A 798 2.62 2.21 -26.75
CA GLY A 798 3.42 2.71 -25.62
C GLY A 798 4.94 2.55 -25.77
N ALA A 799 5.45 2.19 -26.95
CA ALA A 799 6.88 2.14 -27.27
C ALA A 799 7.38 3.50 -27.78
N THR A 800 8.66 3.83 -27.56
CA THR A 800 9.23 5.08 -28.07
C THR A 800 9.43 5.03 -29.58
N ALA A 801 8.70 5.88 -30.31
CA ALA A 801 8.91 6.16 -31.71
C ALA A 801 9.77 7.43 -31.91
N THR A 802 10.26 7.61 -33.14
CA THR A 802 10.95 8.83 -33.58
C THR A 802 10.57 9.10 -35.04
N ALA A 803 10.14 10.33 -35.33
CA ALA A 803 9.95 10.84 -36.69
C ALA A 803 10.97 11.97 -36.97
N THR A 804 11.30 12.20 -38.24
CA THR A 804 12.28 13.22 -38.65
C THR A 804 11.76 14.01 -39.85
N ALA A 805 11.83 15.34 -39.74
CA ALA A 805 11.44 16.31 -40.76
C ALA A 805 12.60 17.28 -41.04
N PHE A 806 12.41 18.13 -42.05
CA PHE A 806 13.37 19.14 -42.50
C PHE A 806 12.65 20.49 -42.59
N MET A 807 13.39 21.58 -42.32
CA MET A 807 12.85 22.94 -42.36
C MET A 807 12.37 23.31 -43.77
N SER A 808 11.23 24.00 -43.86
CA SER A 808 10.61 24.43 -45.13
C SER A 808 10.16 25.90 -45.06
N GLY A 809 11.11 26.79 -44.83
CA GLY A 809 10.87 28.04 -44.11
C GLY A 809 11.36 27.83 -42.68
N ASN A 810 10.71 28.43 -41.69
CA ASN A 810 10.95 28.13 -40.28
C ASN A 810 10.15 26.92 -39.75
N GLU A 811 9.26 26.31 -40.54
CA GLU A 811 8.46 25.14 -40.13
C GLU A 811 9.16 23.80 -40.39
N ALA A 812 9.02 22.85 -39.46
CA ALA A 812 9.26 21.42 -39.66
C ALA A 812 7.98 20.59 -39.36
N LYS A 813 7.39 20.04 -40.43
CA LYS A 813 6.06 19.40 -40.44
C LYS A 813 6.15 17.87 -40.38
N PHE A 814 5.48 17.25 -39.41
CA PHE A 814 5.47 15.81 -39.19
C PHE A 814 4.11 15.21 -39.53
N ASP A 815 4.03 14.48 -40.65
CA ASP A 815 2.83 13.78 -41.12
C ASP A 815 2.86 12.28 -40.84
N GLY A 816 1.69 11.70 -40.52
CA GLY A 816 1.52 10.25 -40.39
C GLY A 816 1.98 9.66 -39.06
N LEU A 817 1.98 10.48 -38.00
CA LEU A 817 2.27 10.06 -36.63
C LEU A 817 1.21 9.06 -36.11
N ASP A 818 1.61 8.21 -35.17
CA ASP A 818 0.72 7.31 -34.43
C ASP A 818 0.72 7.59 -32.92
N PHE A 819 0.91 8.86 -32.57
CA PHE A 819 1.03 9.35 -31.20
C PHE A 819 -0.32 9.33 -30.47
N LEU A 820 -0.54 8.32 -29.60
CA LEU A 820 -1.79 8.17 -28.86
C LEU A 820 -1.70 8.82 -27.48
N VAL A 821 -2.58 9.80 -27.22
CA VAL A 821 -2.78 10.44 -25.91
C VAL A 821 -4.06 9.91 -25.28
N PRO A 822 -4.00 8.99 -24.29
CA PRO A 822 -5.19 8.43 -23.67
C PRO A 822 -5.91 9.44 -22.78
N ALA A 823 -7.24 9.29 -22.66
CA ALA A 823 -8.08 10.11 -21.80
C ALA A 823 -7.51 10.23 -20.37
N ASN A 824 -7.33 11.46 -19.89
CA ASN A 824 -6.78 11.79 -18.57
C ASN A 824 -5.39 11.18 -18.26
N SER A 825 -4.62 10.76 -19.28
CA SER A 825 -3.27 10.20 -19.13
C SER A 825 -2.26 10.95 -20.02
N PRO A 826 -1.68 12.07 -19.53
CA PRO A 826 -0.79 12.90 -20.33
C PRO A 826 0.40 12.14 -20.92
N LYS A 827 0.89 12.61 -22.08
CA LYS A 827 2.06 12.08 -22.79
C LYS A 827 2.98 13.20 -23.25
N VAL A 828 4.28 12.94 -23.30
CA VAL A 828 5.29 13.93 -23.67
C VAL A 828 5.86 13.61 -25.06
N VAL A 829 5.92 14.64 -25.91
CA VAL A 829 6.74 14.68 -27.13
C VAL A 829 8.04 15.40 -26.79
N THR A 830 9.17 14.84 -27.21
CA THR A 830 10.49 15.46 -27.09
C THR A 830 10.95 15.92 -28.47
N VAL A 831 11.25 17.20 -28.62
CA VAL A 831 11.77 17.80 -29.87
C VAL A 831 13.28 17.91 -29.79
N SER A 832 13.95 17.50 -30.85
CA SER A 832 15.41 17.56 -30.97
C SER A 832 15.84 18.03 -32.35
N VAL A 833 16.91 18.81 -32.41
CA VAL A 833 17.47 19.36 -33.64
C VAL A 833 18.79 18.70 -34.01
N SER A 834 19.22 18.91 -35.25
CA SER A 834 20.62 18.80 -35.66
C SER A 834 21.09 20.14 -36.19
N VAL A 835 22.13 20.70 -35.58
CA VAL A 835 22.74 21.96 -36.03
C VAL A 835 23.71 21.60 -37.17
N PRO A 836 23.67 22.26 -38.35
CA PRO A 836 24.62 21.97 -39.40
C PRO A 836 26.05 22.32 -38.97
N GLY A 837 27.04 21.65 -39.55
CA GLY A 837 28.44 22.08 -39.41
C GLY A 837 28.67 23.36 -40.21
N SER A 838 29.56 24.21 -39.73
CA SER A 838 29.94 25.43 -40.43
C SER A 838 30.59 25.13 -41.78
N ASN A 839 30.36 26.01 -42.75
CA ASN A 839 30.96 25.91 -44.08
C ASN A 839 31.40 27.29 -44.58
N ARG A 840 32.59 27.70 -44.12
CA ARG A 840 33.28 28.97 -44.42
C ARG A 840 33.34 29.33 -45.93
N ASP A 841 33.12 28.39 -46.86
CA ASP A 841 33.18 28.58 -48.32
C ASP A 841 31.83 28.85 -49.03
N SER A 842 30.65 28.70 -48.40
CA SER A 842 29.35 28.82 -49.11
C SER A 842 28.32 29.80 -48.55
N GLY A 843 28.37 30.11 -47.26
CA GLY A 843 27.27 30.78 -46.54
C GLY A 843 26.04 29.89 -46.34
N GLY A 844 25.19 30.25 -45.38
CA GLY A 844 24.00 29.47 -45.01
C GLY A 844 24.30 28.21 -44.17
N SER A 845 25.34 28.27 -43.34
CA SER A 845 25.49 27.42 -42.15
C SER A 845 25.16 28.23 -40.90
N ALA A 846 24.92 27.57 -39.78
CA ALA A 846 24.94 28.21 -38.47
C ALA A 846 26.32 28.83 -38.19
N GLN A 847 26.33 29.89 -37.39
CA GLN A 847 27.48 30.68 -36.95
C GLN A 847 27.47 30.80 -35.41
N SER A 848 28.59 31.24 -34.83
CA SER A 848 28.62 31.60 -33.42
C SER A 848 27.78 32.85 -33.12
N GLY A 849 27.09 32.84 -31.98
CA GLY A 849 26.21 33.92 -31.54
C GLY A 849 24.83 33.96 -32.22
N GLU A 850 24.45 32.94 -33.01
CA GLU A 850 23.08 32.83 -33.53
C GLU A 850 22.17 32.04 -32.55
N ASP A 851 21.04 32.64 -32.17
CA ASP A 851 20.05 32.03 -31.28
C ASP A 851 19.14 31.00 -31.98
N LEU A 852 18.54 30.14 -31.15
CA LEU A 852 17.59 29.10 -31.56
C LEU A 852 16.49 28.89 -30.51
N LEU A 853 15.23 29.12 -30.90
CA LEU A 853 14.05 28.77 -30.11
C LEU A 853 13.13 27.87 -30.95
N VAL A 854 12.68 26.74 -30.41
CA VAL A 854 11.86 25.75 -31.15
C VAL A 854 10.54 25.44 -30.44
N GLU A 855 9.46 25.96 -31.01
CA GLU A 855 8.10 25.95 -30.45
C GLU A 855 7.16 24.95 -31.15
N LEU A 856 5.95 24.74 -30.62
CA LEU A 856 4.86 24.11 -31.37
C LEU A 856 4.15 25.17 -32.22
N PHE A 857 4.04 24.91 -33.52
CA PHE A 857 3.43 25.81 -34.48
C PHE A 857 1.94 25.49 -34.69
N LEU A 858 1.09 26.48 -34.42
CA LEU A 858 -0.34 26.51 -34.76
C LEU A 858 -0.62 27.82 -35.52
N ASP A 859 -1.39 27.77 -36.61
CA ASP A 859 -1.86 28.96 -37.32
C ASP A 859 -3.37 29.11 -37.07
N ALA A 860 -3.84 30.35 -36.84
CA ALA A 860 -5.28 30.67 -36.79
C ALA A 860 -5.89 30.83 -38.20
N THR A 861 -5.16 30.41 -39.24
CA THR A 861 -5.56 30.43 -40.63
C THR A 861 -5.03 29.18 -41.36
N ASN A 862 -5.93 28.46 -42.03
CA ASN A 862 -5.63 27.21 -42.76
C ASN A 862 -5.28 26.05 -41.80
N ASP A 863 -6.35 25.34 -41.40
CA ASP A 863 -6.46 24.11 -40.61
C ASP A 863 -5.62 22.94 -41.17
N ASP A 864 -4.29 23.02 -40.98
CA ASP A 864 -3.28 22.22 -41.67
C ASP A 864 -1.98 21.96 -40.85
N ASN A 865 -1.67 22.65 -39.76
CA ASN A 865 -0.42 22.42 -39.00
C ASN A 865 -0.55 21.36 -37.92
N PHE A 866 -1.75 21.18 -37.35
CA PHE A 866 -2.03 20.14 -36.37
C PHE A 866 -3.08 19.14 -36.90
N ARG A 867 -3.08 17.91 -36.39
CA ARG A 867 -4.21 16.99 -36.61
C ARG A 867 -4.31 15.87 -35.59
N ALA A 868 -5.32 15.90 -34.73
CA ALA A 868 -5.71 14.77 -33.86
C ALA A 868 -7.03 14.12 -34.28
N VAL A 869 -7.29 12.90 -33.81
CA VAL A 869 -8.56 12.18 -34.01
C VAL A 869 -9.02 11.48 -32.74
N GLY A 870 -10.23 11.79 -32.29
CA GLY A 870 -10.90 11.09 -31.19
C GLY A 870 -11.13 9.61 -31.49
N GLN A 871 -10.74 8.73 -30.58
CA GLN A 871 -10.87 7.28 -30.75
C GLN A 871 -12.30 6.75 -30.52
N GLY A 872 -13.18 7.52 -29.86
CA GLY A 872 -14.59 7.19 -29.67
C GLY A 872 -15.50 7.96 -30.63
N SER A 873 -15.36 9.29 -30.66
CA SER A 873 -16.16 10.18 -31.50
C SER A 873 -15.78 10.10 -32.99
N GLY A 874 -14.53 9.79 -33.31
CA GLY A 874 -13.99 9.95 -34.66
C GLY A 874 -13.82 11.42 -35.09
N SER A 875 -14.13 12.37 -34.21
CA SER A 875 -13.97 13.81 -34.44
C SER A 875 -12.50 14.14 -34.70
N VAL A 876 -12.25 15.02 -35.65
CA VAL A 876 -10.91 15.50 -36.00
C VAL A 876 -10.72 16.85 -35.36
N LEU A 877 -9.59 17.05 -34.67
CA LEU A 877 -9.15 18.37 -34.23
C LEU A 877 -8.01 18.85 -35.15
N ASP A 878 -8.03 20.12 -35.51
CA ASP A 878 -6.99 20.82 -36.29
C ASP A 878 -6.20 21.80 -35.40
N ASP A 879 -5.66 22.91 -35.93
CA ASP A 879 -4.85 23.88 -35.19
C ASP A 879 -5.67 24.87 -34.33
N ASP A 880 -6.96 25.09 -34.62
CA ASP A 880 -7.82 26.05 -33.88
C ASP A 880 -8.37 25.46 -32.56
N ASP A 881 -8.51 24.13 -32.48
CA ASP A 881 -9.09 23.39 -31.34
C ASP A 881 -8.19 23.22 -30.09
N PRO A 882 -6.86 22.96 -30.18
CA PRO A 882 -6.07 22.56 -29.04
C PRO A 882 -5.77 23.74 -28.11
N THR A 883 -6.26 23.70 -26.87
CA THR A 883 -5.86 24.70 -25.87
C THR A 883 -4.36 24.60 -25.61
N SER A 884 -3.64 25.66 -26.00
CA SER A 884 -2.19 25.67 -26.21
C SER A 884 -1.47 26.65 -25.28
N SER A 885 -0.18 26.42 -25.08
CA SER A 885 0.79 27.44 -24.68
C SER A 885 2.19 26.96 -25.02
N ASN A 886 3.06 27.88 -25.45
CA ASN A 886 4.50 27.65 -25.56
C ASN A 886 5.29 28.36 -24.43
N THR A 887 4.63 29.15 -23.56
CA THR A 887 5.27 30.00 -22.54
C THR A 887 6.17 29.21 -21.57
N GLY A 888 7.43 29.64 -21.44
CA GLY A 888 8.41 28.99 -20.55
C GLY A 888 9.24 27.88 -21.22
N LEU A 889 9.42 27.98 -22.54
CA LEU A 889 10.57 27.43 -23.24
C LEU A 889 11.76 28.41 -23.17
N SER A 890 12.95 27.94 -23.50
CA SER A 890 14.21 28.67 -23.38
C SER A 890 14.94 28.66 -24.71
N ALA A 891 15.56 29.79 -25.08
CA ALA A 891 16.42 29.90 -26.25
C ALA A 891 17.79 29.24 -26.01
N PHE A 892 18.46 28.87 -27.10
CA PHE A 892 19.79 28.26 -27.09
C PHE A 892 20.73 29.04 -28.01
N VAL A 893 21.92 29.40 -27.51
CA VAL A 893 22.96 30.07 -28.32
C VAL A 893 23.76 29.01 -29.09
N ILE A 894 24.01 29.22 -30.38
CA ILE A 894 24.90 28.37 -31.16
C ILE A 894 26.33 28.90 -31.14
N HIS A 895 27.30 27.98 -31.05
CA HIS A 895 28.73 28.26 -31.24
C HIS A 895 29.36 27.22 -32.18
N GLU A 896 30.35 27.61 -32.99
CA GLU A 896 31.05 26.66 -33.85
C GLU A 896 31.84 25.62 -33.04
N THR A 897 32.36 25.99 -31.87
CA THR A 897 33.15 25.11 -30.98
C THR A 897 32.88 25.42 -29.49
N LYS A 898 33.36 24.56 -28.58
CA LYS A 898 33.47 24.84 -27.14
C LYS A 898 34.56 24.00 -26.48
N PRO A 899 35.19 24.47 -25.38
CA PRO A 899 36.21 23.71 -24.64
C PRO A 899 35.62 22.56 -23.82
N THR A 900 36.28 21.40 -23.85
CA THR A 900 36.08 20.31 -22.87
C THR A 900 37.29 20.22 -21.96
N ILE A 901 37.11 20.49 -20.65
CA ILE A 901 38.15 20.44 -19.62
C ILE A 901 38.12 19.07 -18.91
N SER A 902 39.28 18.46 -18.64
CA SER A 902 39.36 17.21 -17.85
C SER A 902 40.65 17.06 -17.03
N LEU A 903 40.60 16.27 -15.95
CA LEU A 903 41.80 15.96 -15.15
C LEU A 903 42.72 14.98 -15.90
N ALA A 904 43.99 15.34 -16.08
CA ALA A 904 44.92 14.52 -16.84
C ALA A 904 45.37 13.27 -16.05
N SER A 905 45.47 12.14 -16.75
CA SER A 905 45.93 10.89 -16.14
C SER A 905 47.36 11.05 -15.59
N GLY A 906 47.54 10.80 -14.29
CA GLY A 906 48.82 11.01 -13.61
C GLY A 906 49.12 12.46 -13.23
N SER A 907 48.11 13.31 -13.07
CA SER A 907 48.18 14.50 -12.21
C SER A 907 48.81 14.14 -10.85
N PRO A 908 49.69 14.98 -10.28
CA PRO A 908 50.49 14.62 -9.12
C PRO A 908 49.67 14.39 -7.84
N SER A 909 50.11 13.45 -7.01
CA SER A 909 49.55 13.22 -5.66
C SER A 909 50.59 12.61 -4.71
N GLY A 910 50.33 12.71 -3.40
CA GLY A 910 51.24 12.25 -2.35
C GLY A 910 52.24 13.33 -1.88
N ALA A 911 53.10 12.96 -0.92
CA ALA A 911 54.00 13.91 -0.27
C ALA A 911 55.15 14.38 -1.18
N LYS A 912 55.44 15.69 -1.12
CA LYS A 912 56.49 16.41 -1.85
C LYS A 912 57.56 16.97 -0.89
N VAL A 913 58.48 17.78 -1.39
CA VAL A 913 59.48 18.53 -0.59
C VAL A 913 59.35 20.01 -0.96
N PRO A 914 59.21 20.95 0.00
CA PRO A 914 58.96 22.37 -0.30
C PRO A 914 59.90 22.98 -1.36
N GLY A 915 59.28 23.67 -2.31
CA GLY A 915 59.87 24.20 -3.54
C GLY A 915 58.87 24.27 -4.70
N LEU A 916 59.35 24.68 -5.88
CA LEU A 916 58.61 24.65 -7.14
C LEU A 916 58.33 23.21 -7.59
N ASP A 917 57.06 22.81 -7.50
CA ASP A 917 56.60 21.45 -7.76
C ASP A 917 55.32 21.47 -8.61
N GLU A 918 55.13 20.47 -9.47
CA GLU A 918 53.86 20.29 -10.19
C GLU A 918 52.76 19.94 -9.17
N VAL A 919 51.63 20.65 -9.25
CA VAL A 919 50.49 20.54 -8.30
C VAL A 919 49.18 20.11 -8.96
N LEU A 920 48.97 20.39 -10.24
CA LEU A 920 47.79 19.95 -11.00
C LEU A 920 48.17 19.73 -12.47
N ARG A 921 47.67 18.65 -13.08
CA ARG A 921 47.73 18.44 -14.53
C ARG A 921 46.34 18.20 -15.10
N PHE A 922 45.97 18.96 -16.11
CA PHE A 922 44.66 18.95 -16.74
C PHE A 922 44.78 18.97 -18.26
N THR A 923 43.67 18.76 -18.96
CA THR A 923 43.57 18.83 -20.42
C THR A 923 42.45 19.79 -20.81
N VAL A 924 42.65 20.54 -21.88
CA VAL A 924 41.57 21.27 -22.55
C VAL A 924 41.56 20.83 -24.02
N ALA A 925 40.38 20.49 -24.52
CA ALA A 925 40.14 20.05 -25.89
C ALA A 925 39.19 21.01 -26.61
N ALA A 926 39.44 21.28 -27.89
CA ALA A 926 38.52 22.00 -28.76
C ALA A 926 37.60 21.00 -29.48
N SER A 927 36.38 21.42 -29.82
CA SER A 927 35.48 20.63 -30.67
C SER A 927 36.03 20.51 -32.10
N SER A 928 35.54 19.56 -32.89
CA SER A 928 36.14 19.20 -34.18
C SER A 928 35.95 20.21 -35.32
N ASN A 929 35.25 21.31 -35.07
CA ASN A 929 34.80 22.24 -36.11
C ASN A 929 35.73 23.45 -36.19
N GLU A 930 36.02 24.08 -35.05
CA GLU A 930 36.83 25.31 -34.97
C GLU A 930 37.73 25.34 -33.72
N ASP A 931 38.81 26.10 -33.82
CA ASP A 931 39.81 26.31 -32.77
C ASP A 931 39.20 27.02 -31.54
N VAL A 932 39.55 26.58 -30.32
CA VAL A 932 39.19 27.29 -29.08
C VAL A 932 40.38 28.12 -28.62
N VAL A 933 40.21 29.42 -28.41
CA VAL A 933 41.21 30.29 -27.81
C VAL A 933 40.91 30.44 -26.33
N VAL A 934 41.90 30.21 -25.47
CA VAL A 934 41.78 30.44 -24.02
C VAL A 934 42.39 31.80 -23.67
N ASP A 935 41.63 32.57 -22.92
CA ASP A 935 41.92 33.95 -22.49
C ASP A 935 42.23 34.01 -20.98
N GLU A 936 41.38 33.40 -20.17
CA GLU A 936 41.53 33.37 -18.71
C GLU A 936 41.36 31.94 -18.17
N ALA A 937 42.07 31.59 -17.10
CA ALA A 937 41.91 30.33 -16.39
C ALA A 937 42.02 30.52 -14.87
N ILE A 938 41.09 29.95 -14.09
CA ILE A 938 41.09 30.05 -12.63
C ILE A 938 41.23 28.68 -11.96
N PHE A 939 42.07 28.62 -10.93
CA PHE A 939 42.29 27.44 -10.11
C PHE A 939 41.92 27.71 -8.65
N LYS A 940 41.11 26.84 -8.05
CA LYS A 940 40.79 26.84 -6.62
C LYS A 940 41.96 26.24 -5.84
N MET A 941 42.46 26.96 -4.85
CA MET A 941 43.51 26.51 -3.92
C MET A 941 42.88 26.08 -2.60
N VAL A 942 43.22 24.88 -2.12
CA VAL A 942 42.85 24.40 -0.78
C VAL A 942 44.13 24.02 -0.05
N SER A 943 44.42 24.69 1.06
CA SER A 943 45.71 24.60 1.75
C SER A 943 45.58 24.54 3.28
N THR A 944 46.64 24.06 3.93
CA THR A 944 46.81 24.14 5.39
C THR A 944 48.28 24.40 5.72
N ASP A 945 48.60 25.55 6.34
CA ASP A 945 49.82 25.73 7.13
C ASP A 945 49.54 25.32 8.58
N ASN A 946 50.44 24.55 9.18
CA ASN A 946 50.37 24.07 10.56
C ASN A 946 51.54 24.59 11.42
N ASN A 947 52.39 25.45 10.87
CA ASN A 947 53.62 25.96 11.49
C ASN A 947 53.35 27.06 12.56
N GLY A 948 52.63 26.68 13.61
CA GLY A 948 51.98 27.52 14.63
C GLY A 948 52.54 28.92 14.94
N ALA A 949 52.13 29.91 14.14
CA ALA A 949 51.87 31.32 14.47
C ALA A 949 52.96 32.12 15.22
N THR A 950 54.20 31.64 15.26
CA THR A 950 55.30 32.26 16.04
C THR A 950 56.68 32.17 15.38
N ALA A 951 56.82 31.46 14.27
CA ALA A 951 57.90 31.68 13.31
C ALA A 951 57.49 32.83 12.39
N ALA A 952 58.33 33.85 12.23
CA ALA A 952 58.06 34.92 11.29
C ALA A 952 58.52 34.48 9.89
N GLY A 953 57.58 34.32 8.95
CA GLY A 953 57.83 33.88 7.58
C GLY A 953 57.60 32.38 7.35
N SER A 954 56.35 31.93 7.49
CA SER A 954 55.85 30.69 6.86
C SER A 954 54.50 30.91 6.17
N ASP A 955 54.25 32.16 5.76
CA ASP A 955 52.98 32.69 5.30
C ASP A 955 52.70 32.27 3.82
N TRP A 956 53.08 31.04 3.44
CA TRP A 956 53.25 30.56 2.05
C TRP A 956 51.92 30.37 1.28
N ASN A 957 50.81 30.30 2.00
CA ASN A 957 49.45 30.21 1.48
C ASN A 957 48.60 31.43 1.87
N GLU A 958 49.21 32.51 2.38
CA GLU A 958 48.56 33.75 2.78
C GLU A 958 49.00 34.96 1.94
N CYS A 959 48.17 35.99 1.93
CA CYS A 959 48.34 37.18 1.10
C CYS A 959 49.29 38.17 1.80
N SER A 960 50.58 38.04 1.46
CA SER A 960 51.71 38.66 2.15
C SER A 960 51.66 40.20 2.22
N SER A 961 52.17 40.77 3.31
CA SER A 961 52.30 42.22 3.51
C SER A 961 53.67 42.79 3.08
N ALA A 962 54.46 42.02 2.31
CA ALA A 962 55.79 42.40 1.86
C ALA A 962 55.80 42.92 0.41
N VAL A 963 56.17 44.21 0.26
CA VAL A 963 56.34 44.93 -1.02
C VAL A 963 55.01 45.39 -1.68
N SER A 964 55.09 46.51 -2.40
CA SER A 964 53.98 47.12 -3.14
C SER A 964 54.01 46.69 -4.60
N GLY A 965 52.97 45.96 -5.03
CA GLY A 965 52.90 45.22 -6.30
C GLY A 965 52.87 43.72 -6.01
N ASN A 966 51.96 42.98 -6.65
CA ASN A 966 51.68 41.57 -6.36
C ASN A 966 52.96 40.73 -6.32
N SER A 967 53.37 40.34 -5.11
CA SER A 967 54.49 39.43 -4.89
C SER A 967 54.31 38.71 -3.54
N VAL A 968 53.80 37.49 -3.62
CA VAL A 968 54.12 36.44 -2.65
C VAL A 968 55.54 35.93 -2.95
N ASP A 969 56.19 35.27 -1.98
CA ASP A 969 57.42 34.49 -2.23
C ASP A 969 57.15 33.16 -2.97
N ALA A 970 55.89 32.91 -3.38
CA ALA A 970 55.45 31.73 -4.11
C ALA A 970 55.20 32.04 -5.60
N ASP A 971 56.08 31.56 -6.47
CA ASP A 971 55.88 31.61 -7.93
C ASP A 971 54.75 30.64 -8.35
N PHE A 972 53.94 31.08 -9.31
CA PHE A 972 53.02 30.23 -10.06
C PHE A 972 53.52 30.14 -11.49
N SER A 973 53.33 29.00 -12.15
CA SER A 973 53.70 28.85 -13.57
C SER A 973 52.80 27.85 -14.28
N LEU A 974 52.39 28.17 -15.50
CA LEU A 974 51.61 27.29 -16.36
C LEU A 974 52.43 26.90 -17.59
N TYR A 975 52.59 25.60 -17.81
CA TYR A 975 53.30 25.05 -18.96
C TYR A 975 52.39 24.18 -19.82
N ASP A 976 52.62 24.18 -21.14
CA ASP A 976 52.24 23.03 -21.97
C ASP A 976 53.08 21.83 -21.51
N TYR A 977 52.43 20.71 -21.17
CA TYR A 977 53.10 19.52 -20.65
C TYR A 977 54.10 18.88 -21.65
N THR A 978 54.07 19.29 -22.92
CA THR A 978 55.04 18.90 -23.95
C THR A 978 56.23 19.86 -24.09
N ASP A 979 56.17 21.08 -23.54
CA ASP A 979 57.30 22.01 -23.41
C ASP A 979 57.35 22.68 -22.02
N LEU A 980 57.79 21.92 -21.02
CA LEU A 980 58.15 22.43 -19.67
C LEU A 980 59.44 23.29 -19.68
N GLY A 981 59.81 23.90 -20.81
CA GLY A 981 60.94 24.80 -20.99
C GLY A 981 60.54 26.25 -21.26
N THR A 982 59.25 26.53 -21.41
CA THR A 982 58.67 27.84 -21.75
C THR A 982 57.42 28.08 -20.91
N GLU A 983 57.46 29.03 -19.96
CA GLU A 983 56.25 29.50 -19.25
C GLU A 983 55.24 30.10 -20.25
N LEU A 984 53.95 29.81 -20.06
CA LEU A 984 52.85 30.45 -20.82
C LEU A 984 52.40 31.77 -20.17
N ASP A 985 52.63 31.91 -18.87
CA ASP A 985 52.38 33.12 -18.08
C ASP A 985 53.55 34.12 -18.22
N THR A 986 53.68 34.72 -19.41
CA THR A 986 54.86 35.50 -19.85
C THR A 986 55.17 36.78 -19.05
N SER A 987 54.35 37.14 -18.05
CA SER A 987 54.62 38.26 -17.15
C SER A 987 54.26 37.94 -15.69
N SER A 988 55.10 38.39 -14.75
CA SER A 988 54.88 38.26 -13.29
C SER A 988 53.78 39.16 -12.73
N SER A 989 52.82 39.53 -13.57
CA SER A 989 51.60 40.29 -13.26
C SER A 989 50.34 39.66 -13.86
N ALA A 990 50.48 38.53 -14.57
CA ALA A 990 49.36 37.77 -15.13
C ALA A 990 48.57 36.97 -14.07
N TRP A 991 49.13 36.78 -12.87
CA TRP A 991 48.50 36.05 -11.77
C TRP A 991 47.82 36.99 -10.76
N ASN A 992 46.50 36.87 -10.65
CA ASN A 992 45.68 37.52 -9.62
C ASN A 992 45.34 36.51 -8.51
N LEU A 993 45.65 36.86 -7.25
CA LEU A 993 45.33 36.03 -6.08
C LEU A 993 43.98 36.46 -5.51
N LEU A 994 43.05 35.52 -5.34
CA LEU A 994 41.68 35.78 -4.92
C LEU A 994 41.37 35.11 -3.57
N SER A 995 40.62 35.82 -2.75
CA SER A 995 40.09 35.36 -1.47
C SER A 995 38.91 34.38 -1.67
N SER A 996 38.40 33.80 -0.58
CA SER A 996 37.27 32.85 -0.64
C SER A 996 35.93 33.46 -1.10
N THR A 997 35.88 34.78 -1.33
CA THR A 997 34.73 35.49 -1.91
C THR A 997 34.97 35.92 -3.36
N GLY A 998 35.99 35.38 -4.05
CA GLY A 998 36.35 35.73 -5.43
C GLY A 998 36.99 37.12 -5.61
N ALA A 999 36.93 37.99 -4.59
CA ALA A 999 37.58 39.29 -4.61
C ALA A 999 39.09 39.19 -4.37
N ASN A 1000 39.86 40.12 -4.95
CA ASN A 1000 41.31 40.27 -4.77
C ASN A 1000 41.75 40.07 -3.31
N CYS A 1001 42.80 39.27 -3.12
CA CYS A 1001 43.28 38.92 -1.79
C CYS A 1001 44.14 40.04 -1.20
N GLU A 1002 43.50 40.94 -0.47
CA GLU A 1002 44.13 42.08 0.19
C GLU A 1002 45.16 41.68 1.25
N ALA A 1003 46.21 42.49 1.38
CA ALA A 1003 47.37 42.24 2.24
C ALA A 1003 47.11 42.52 3.74
N THR A 1004 46.04 41.93 4.29
CA THR A 1004 45.77 41.83 5.73
C THR A 1004 46.22 40.48 6.25
N ALA A 1005 47.03 40.48 7.33
CA ALA A 1005 47.46 39.23 7.98
C ALA A 1005 46.27 38.34 8.37
N ASP A 1006 46.49 37.01 8.33
CA ASP A 1006 45.50 35.95 8.56
C ASP A 1006 44.51 35.77 7.38
N THR A 1007 44.89 36.13 6.14
CA THR A 1007 44.06 35.98 4.92
C THR A 1007 44.67 34.96 3.94
N SER A 1008 44.07 33.76 3.87
CA SER A 1008 44.51 32.67 2.99
C SER A 1008 44.04 32.83 1.54
N ILE A 1009 44.88 32.42 0.59
CA ILE A 1009 44.54 32.32 -0.85
C ILE A 1009 43.53 31.19 -1.03
N ALA A 1010 42.46 31.44 -1.81
CA ALA A 1010 41.40 30.45 -2.08
C ALA A 1010 41.19 30.18 -3.59
N PHE A 1011 41.48 31.16 -4.45
CA PHE A 1011 41.60 30.93 -5.89
C PHE A 1011 42.79 31.73 -6.45
N VAL A 1012 43.33 31.28 -7.57
CA VAL A 1012 44.35 31.97 -8.35
C VAL A 1012 43.92 32.03 -9.81
N GLN A 1013 43.88 33.23 -10.36
CA GLN A 1013 43.44 33.57 -11.70
C GLN A 1013 44.65 33.88 -12.57
N LEU A 1014 44.69 33.32 -13.77
CA LEU A 1014 45.66 33.62 -14.82
C LEU A 1014 44.96 34.35 -15.96
N GLU A 1015 45.35 35.60 -16.17
CA GLU A 1015 44.95 36.46 -17.29
C GLU A 1015 46.02 36.34 -18.39
N LEU A 1016 45.70 35.74 -19.54
CA LEU A 1016 46.63 35.61 -20.66
C LEU A 1016 46.59 36.89 -21.50
N VAL A 1017 47.74 37.49 -21.76
CA VAL A 1017 47.80 38.76 -22.49
C VAL A 1017 47.64 38.50 -23.99
N ALA A 1018 46.81 39.31 -24.66
CA ALA A 1018 46.39 39.25 -26.08
C ALA A 1018 47.50 39.40 -27.16
N ALA A 1019 48.67 38.81 -26.91
CA ALA A 1019 49.79 38.61 -27.83
C ALA A 1019 50.39 37.19 -27.69
N ASP A 1020 49.96 36.41 -26.70
CA ASP A 1020 50.43 35.06 -26.35
C ASP A 1020 49.27 34.02 -26.32
N ASP A 1021 48.13 34.35 -26.94
CA ASP A 1021 46.81 33.68 -26.89
C ASP A 1021 46.88 32.14 -26.99
N LEU A 1022 46.20 31.45 -26.07
CA LEU A 1022 46.36 30.01 -25.90
C LEU A 1022 45.42 29.19 -26.80
N VAL A 1023 45.63 29.29 -28.11
CA VAL A 1023 44.85 28.58 -29.14
C VAL A 1023 44.99 27.05 -29.02
N ILE A 1024 43.86 26.34 -28.98
CA ILE A 1024 43.73 24.88 -28.98
C ILE A 1024 43.06 24.48 -30.30
N ALA A 1025 43.83 23.86 -31.19
CA ALA A 1025 43.37 23.58 -32.54
C ALA A 1025 42.16 22.64 -32.60
N ALA A 1026 41.27 22.84 -33.57
CA ALA A 1026 40.02 22.11 -33.76
C ALA A 1026 40.21 20.58 -33.69
N GLY A 1027 39.44 19.93 -32.82
CA GLY A 1027 39.50 18.48 -32.59
C GLY A 1027 40.81 17.98 -31.97
N THR A 1028 41.64 18.87 -31.42
CA THR A 1028 42.86 18.51 -30.68
C THR A 1028 42.68 18.70 -29.17
N THR A 1029 43.67 18.24 -28.41
CA THR A 1029 43.68 18.35 -26.94
C THR A 1029 45.07 18.75 -26.48
N LYS A 1030 45.18 19.90 -25.80
CA LYS A 1030 46.41 20.27 -25.08
C LYS A 1030 46.35 19.73 -23.65
N THR A 1031 47.52 19.45 -23.08
CA THR A 1031 47.68 19.04 -21.67
C THR A 1031 48.51 20.10 -20.97
N PHE A 1032 47.99 20.65 -19.90
CA PHE A 1032 48.61 21.73 -19.14
C PHE A 1032 49.05 21.26 -17.76
N SER A 1033 50.14 21.84 -17.29
CA SER A 1033 50.86 21.48 -16.07
C SER A 1033 51.01 22.75 -15.24
N LEU A 1034 50.26 22.82 -14.13
CA LEU A 1034 50.30 23.92 -13.17
C LEU A 1034 51.36 23.61 -12.10
N TRP A 1035 52.28 24.56 -11.91
CA TRP A 1035 53.36 24.50 -10.93
C TRP A 1035 53.20 25.62 -9.91
N PHE A 1036 53.65 25.36 -8.70
CA PHE A 1036 53.54 26.26 -7.56
C PHE A 1036 54.79 26.14 -6.69
N ASP A 1037 55.44 27.26 -6.36
CA ASP A 1037 56.57 27.29 -5.44
C ASP A 1037 56.09 27.33 -3.99
N SER A 1038 56.17 26.16 -3.35
CA SER A 1038 55.88 25.97 -1.93
C SER A 1038 57.04 26.37 -1.00
N THR A 1039 58.03 27.15 -1.46
CA THR A 1039 59.16 27.66 -0.67
C THR A 1039 58.68 28.58 0.47
N GLY A 1040 58.46 27.95 1.63
CA GLY A 1040 57.92 28.59 2.83
C GLY A 1040 57.15 27.61 3.71
N ALA A 1041 56.61 26.54 3.10
CA ALA A 1041 56.02 25.40 3.81
C ALA A 1041 57.05 24.64 4.65
N SER A 1042 56.57 23.94 5.67
CA SER A 1042 57.41 23.22 6.63
C SER A 1042 58.12 22.03 6.00
N ALA A 1043 59.29 21.70 6.55
CA ALA A 1043 60.04 20.48 6.24
C ALA A 1043 59.50 19.23 6.97
N THR A 1044 58.36 19.34 7.67
CA THR A 1044 57.61 18.23 8.26
C THR A 1044 56.34 17.92 7.45
N ASN A 1045 55.80 16.71 7.63
CA ASN A 1045 54.61 16.25 6.91
C ASN A 1045 53.34 16.60 7.74
N ASP A 1046 53.11 17.89 7.92
CA ASP A 1046 51.99 18.47 8.66
C ASP A 1046 51.24 19.59 7.93
N ASP A 1047 51.78 20.07 6.80
CA ASP A 1047 51.13 20.98 5.85
C ASP A 1047 50.48 20.23 4.67
N SER A 1048 49.60 20.89 3.93
CA SER A 1048 48.99 20.32 2.71
C SER A 1048 48.54 21.38 1.70
N VAL A 1049 48.53 21.02 0.41
CA VAL A 1049 47.96 21.83 -0.67
C VAL A 1049 47.28 20.92 -1.72
N ARG A 1050 46.17 21.40 -2.28
CA ARG A 1050 45.41 20.85 -3.40
C ARG A 1050 45.03 22.01 -4.33
N PHE A 1051 45.11 21.79 -5.63
CA PHE A 1051 44.57 22.68 -6.65
C PHE A 1051 43.49 21.95 -7.45
N ASP A 1052 42.38 22.63 -7.68
CA ASP A 1052 41.25 22.16 -8.49
C ASP A 1052 40.92 23.21 -9.56
N ILE A 1053 40.31 22.81 -10.67
CA ILE A 1053 39.55 23.74 -11.50
C ILE A 1053 38.16 23.86 -10.85
N PRO A 1054 37.68 25.07 -10.50
CA PRO A 1054 36.39 25.25 -9.84
C PRO A 1054 35.22 24.92 -10.77
N ALA A 1055 34.04 24.73 -10.19
CA ALA A 1055 32.79 24.73 -10.93
C ALA A 1055 32.23 26.16 -10.95
N ASP A 1056 31.65 26.56 -12.08
CA ASP A 1056 31.13 27.92 -12.28
C ASP A 1056 29.70 28.12 -11.73
N PRO A 1057 29.35 29.36 -11.34
CA PRO A 1057 30.23 30.54 -11.25
C PRO A 1057 31.15 30.45 -10.03
N ILE A 1058 32.32 31.07 -10.13
CA ILE A 1058 33.26 31.20 -9.00
C ILE A 1058 32.67 32.16 -7.96
N ALA A 1059 33.10 32.04 -6.69
CA ALA A 1059 32.46 32.63 -5.53
C ALA A 1059 32.09 34.12 -5.69
N SER A 1060 30.88 34.49 -5.25
CA SER A 1060 30.22 35.77 -5.53
C SER A 1060 31.01 37.00 -5.07
N ALA A 1061 31.64 37.69 -6.02
CA ALA A 1061 32.50 38.85 -5.80
C ALA A 1061 31.82 40.19 -6.17
N TYR A 1062 30.70 40.54 -5.53
CA TYR A 1062 30.14 41.90 -5.71
C TYR A 1062 30.79 42.93 -4.76
N ILE A 1063 31.40 43.96 -5.36
CA ILE A 1063 31.89 45.15 -4.66
C ILE A 1063 30.85 46.27 -4.80
N ASP A 1064 30.30 46.73 -3.66
CA ASP A 1064 29.30 47.80 -3.65
C ASP A 1064 29.81 49.10 -4.27
N SER A 1065 29.23 49.47 -5.41
CA SER A 1065 29.36 50.82 -5.98
C SER A 1065 28.13 51.26 -6.80
N GLY A 1066 26.92 50.90 -6.33
CA GLY A 1066 25.68 51.54 -6.77
C GLY A 1066 25.15 51.13 -8.16
N ALA A 1067 24.82 49.85 -8.33
CA ALA A 1067 23.98 49.36 -9.42
C ALA A 1067 22.61 50.07 -9.49
N PHE A 1068 21.82 49.80 -10.54
CA PHE A 1068 20.47 50.36 -10.68
C PHE A 1068 19.52 49.70 -9.67
N ASP A 1069 19.49 50.23 -8.44
CA ASP A 1069 18.65 49.79 -7.34
C ASP A 1069 17.16 50.07 -7.64
N VAL A 1070 16.51 49.05 -8.25
CA VAL A 1070 15.08 49.02 -8.56
C VAL A 1070 14.29 49.04 -7.26
N ASN A 1071 14.07 50.23 -6.70
CA ASN A 1071 13.37 50.49 -5.43
C ASN A 1071 11.83 50.24 -5.51
N GLY A 1072 11.40 49.29 -6.33
CA GLY A 1072 10.10 48.63 -6.23
C GLY A 1072 10.18 47.56 -5.14
N ALA A 1073 9.56 47.80 -3.99
CA ALA A 1073 9.71 46.92 -2.83
C ALA A 1073 9.16 45.51 -3.11
N VAL A 1074 9.99 44.48 -2.91
CA VAL A 1074 9.56 43.07 -3.00
C VAL A 1074 8.63 42.74 -1.83
N THR A 1075 7.33 42.75 -2.09
CA THR A 1075 6.29 42.53 -1.06
C THR A 1075 5.52 41.23 -1.28
N GLY A 1076 6.12 40.10 -0.86
CA GLY A 1076 5.46 38.80 -0.79
C GLY A 1076 6.24 37.82 0.10
N GLU A 1077 5.55 37.08 0.96
CA GLU A 1077 6.13 35.93 1.70
C GLU A 1077 5.91 34.60 0.94
N ASP A 1078 5.76 34.65 -0.39
CA ASP A 1078 5.50 33.49 -1.24
C ASP A 1078 6.38 33.55 -2.51
N THR A 1079 7.05 32.45 -2.84
CA THR A 1079 8.33 32.49 -3.59
C THR A 1079 8.16 32.31 -5.09
N THR A 1080 7.22 33.04 -5.71
CA THR A 1080 6.80 32.78 -7.11
C THR A 1080 6.57 34.02 -7.98
N THR A 1081 6.71 35.26 -7.46
CA THR A 1081 6.56 36.47 -8.27
C THR A 1081 7.45 37.64 -7.81
N LEU A 1082 8.31 38.15 -8.70
CA LEU A 1082 8.85 39.52 -8.62
C LEU A 1082 7.97 40.42 -9.49
N THR A 1083 7.31 41.40 -8.86
CA THR A 1083 6.57 42.43 -9.61
C THR A 1083 7.44 43.67 -9.73
N ILE A 1084 7.97 43.93 -10.93
CA ILE A 1084 8.71 45.16 -11.22
C ILE A 1084 7.72 46.32 -11.33
N ASP A 1085 7.45 47.01 -10.23
CA ASP A 1085 6.69 48.27 -10.23
C ASP A 1085 7.50 49.33 -10.96
N THR A 1086 7.11 49.66 -12.20
CA THR A 1086 7.81 50.57 -13.12
C THR A 1086 7.65 52.06 -12.75
N GLY A 1087 7.70 52.35 -11.45
CA GLY A 1087 7.54 53.65 -10.82
C GLY A 1087 8.59 54.68 -11.24
N SER A 1088 8.34 55.36 -12.36
CA SER A 1088 9.11 56.49 -12.92
C SER A 1088 10.54 56.22 -13.42
N SER A 1089 11.08 55.01 -13.24
CA SER A 1089 12.37 54.59 -13.80
C SER A 1089 12.33 53.09 -14.17
N ARG A 1090 11.93 52.78 -15.42
CA ARG A 1090 12.12 51.45 -16.03
C ARG A 1090 13.62 51.17 -16.19
N PRO A 1091 14.09 49.91 -16.04
CA PRO A 1091 15.33 49.48 -16.67
C PRO A 1091 15.29 49.69 -18.20
N LEU A 1092 16.45 49.84 -18.81
CA LEU A 1092 16.67 49.91 -20.26
C LEU A 1092 17.65 48.82 -20.70
N HIS A 1093 17.73 48.57 -22.01
CA HIS A 1093 18.87 47.85 -22.60
C HIS A 1093 20.19 48.51 -22.13
N GLY A 1094 21.13 47.71 -21.65
CA GLY A 1094 22.40 48.19 -21.06
C GLY A 1094 22.31 48.64 -19.60
N ASP A 1095 21.17 48.47 -18.90
CA ASP A 1095 21.12 48.60 -17.44
C ASP A 1095 21.45 47.27 -16.75
N VAL A 1096 22.10 47.34 -15.59
CA VAL A 1096 22.48 46.17 -14.77
C VAL A 1096 21.55 46.07 -13.55
N VAL A 1097 20.88 44.93 -13.42
CA VAL A 1097 19.81 44.67 -12.44
C VAL A 1097 20.25 43.63 -11.41
N CYS A 1098 19.95 43.87 -10.14
CA CYS A 1098 20.24 42.95 -9.03
C CYS A 1098 18.98 42.21 -8.58
N LEU A 1099 19.06 40.88 -8.53
CA LEU A 1099 17.96 39.96 -8.22
C LEU A 1099 17.93 39.68 -6.71
N SER A 1100 17.40 40.65 -5.95
CA SER A 1100 17.28 40.55 -4.48
C SER A 1100 15.87 40.89 -3.98
N SER A 1101 15.58 40.53 -2.73
CA SER A 1101 14.34 40.90 -2.03
C SER A 1101 14.43 42.21 -1.23
N GLY A 1102 15.46 43.04 -1.50
CA GLY A 1102 15.70 44.28 -0.75
C GLY A 1102 16.79 45.14 -1.38
N THR A 1103 17.70 45.67 -0.56
CA THR A 1103 18.91 46.35 -1.04
C THR A 1103 19.96 45.32 -1.42
N CYS A 1104 20.42 45.34 -2.67
CA CYS A 1104 21.41 44.41 -3.23
C CYS A 1104 22.61 44.19 -2.29
N ALA A 1105 22.77 42.96 -1.79
CA ALA A 1105 23.87 42.53 -0.94
C ALA A 1105 25.01 41.90 -1.75
N SER A 1106 26.19 41.74 -1.14
CA SER A 1106 27.38 41.15 -1.77
C SER A 1106 27.30 39.65 -2.07
N THR A 1107 26.10 39.07 -1.97
CA THR A 1107 25.76 37.66 -2.18
C THR A 1107 24.63 37.48 -3.19
N ASP A 1108 24.03 38.57 -3.66
CA ASP A 1108 22.84 38.55 -4.50
C ASP A 1108 23.24 38.51 -5.97
N GLU A 1109 22.40 37.92 -6.81
CA GLU A 1109 22.70 37.72 -8.22
C GLU A 1109 22.51 39.00 -9.03
N ILE A 1110 23.36 39.23 -10.04
CA ILE A 1110 23.35 40.40 -10.91
C ILE A 1110 23.33 39.95 -12.37
N VAL A 1111 22.52 40.65 -13.18
CA VAL A 1111 22.32 40.37 -14.62
C VAL A 1111 22.32 41.67 -15.43
N LEU A 1112 22.76 41.60 -16.68
CA LEU A 1112 22.72 42.69 -17.65
C LEU A 1112 21.38 42.62 -18.42
N VAL A 1113 20.63 43.72 -18.55
CA VAL A 1113 19.42 43.75 -19.39
C VAL A 1113 19.84 43.93 -20.85
N THR A 1114 19.67 42.87 -21.65
CA THR A 1114 20.07 42.84 -23.06
C THR A 1114 18.89 43.05 -24.02
N ASN A 1115 17.66 42.72 -23.64
CA ASN A 1115 16.47 43.16 -24.39
C ASN A 1115 15.24 43.41 -23.47
N ILE A 1116 14.21 44.09 -23.99
CA ILE A 1116 12.97 44.40 -23.26
C ILE A 1116 11.77 44.25 -24.20
N ASP A 1117 10.80 43.44 -23.78
CA ASP A 1117 9.48 43.37 -24.41
C ASP A 1117 8.68 44.66 -24.12
N ASP A 1118 8.50 45.48 -25.15
CA ASP A 1118 7.77 46.75 -25.08
C ASP A 1118 6.26 46.61 -25.34
N ASP A 1119 5.76 45.42 -25.73
CA ASP A 1119 4.34 45.14 -26.03
C ASP A 1119 3.59 44.50 -24.84
N THR A 1120 4.18 43.56 -24.09
CA THR A 1120 3.61 43.14 -22.78
C THR A 1120 4.03 44.06 -21.63
N ALA A 1121 5.20 44.70 -21.75
CA ALA A 1121 5.86 45.48 -20.70
C ALA A 1121 6.12 44.69 -19.39
N THR A 1122 6.21 43.35 -19.46
CA THR A 1122 6.42 42.47 -18.29
C THR A 1122 7.59 41.51 -18.38
N ALA A 1123 8.19 41.30 -19.56
CA ALA A 1123 9.41 40.52 -19.73
C ALA A 1123 10.65 41.42 -19.88
N LEU A 1124 11.75 41.01 -19.25
CA LEU A 1124 13.10 41.49 -19.51
C LEU A 1124 13.92 40.30 -20.00
N TYR A 1125 14.75 40.49 -21.01
CA TYR A 1125 15.73 39.51 -21.46
C TYR A 1125 17.07 39.93 -20.87
N VAL A 1126 17.78 38.99 -20.25
CA VAL A 1126 18.96 39.30 -19.47
C VAL A 1126 20.12 38.35 -19.73
N SER A 1127 21.33 38.89 -19.73
CA SER A 1127 22.57 38.12 -19.81
C SER A 1127 23.15 37.91 -18.42
N ARG A 1128 23.50 36.67 -18.08
CA ARG A 1128 24.14 36.32 -16.80
C ARG A 1128 25.65 36.44 -16.90
N GLY A 1129 26.29 36.67 -15.75
CA GLY A 1129 27.76 36.63 -15.65
C GLY A 1129 28.48 37.98 -15.76
N TYR A 1130 27.80 39.10 -15.49
CA TYR A 1130 28.40 40.45 -15.55
C TYR A 1130 28.57 41.11 -14.17
N LEU A 1131 29.65 41.87 -14.00
CA LEU A 1131 29.99 42.71 -12.86
C LEU A 1131 30.18 44.18 -13.29
N GLY A 1132 29.79 45.13 -12.43
CA GLY A 1132 29.88 46.56 -12.73
C GLY A 1132 31.02 47.27 -11.98
N ARG A 1133 32.01 47.82 -12.69
CA ARG A 1133 33.04 48.69 -12.09
C ARG A 1133 32.56 50.14 -11.87
N ASN A 1134 32.31 50.47 -10.60
CA ASN A 1134 32.58 51.78 -10.00
C ASN A 1134 32.09 53.04 -10.78
N ARG A 1135 30.86 53.01 -11.29
CA ARG A 1135 30.23 54.16 -11.94
C ARG A 1135 29.64 55.12 -10.90
N GLY A 1136 30.40 56.17 -10.59
CA GLY A 1136 30.08 57.13 -9.53
C GLY A 1136 28.86 58.03 -9.77
N GLY A 1137 27.64 57.49 -9.67
CA GLY A 1137 26.40 58.27 -9.56
C GLY A 1137 25.14 57.51 -10.01
N SER A 1138 24.05 57.64 -9.24
CA SER A 1138 22.75 57.04 -9.54
C SER A 1138 22.17 57.52 -10.88
N GLY A 1139 21.91 56.59 -11.80
CA GLY A 1139 21.21 56.87 -13.07
C GLY A 1139 22.12 57.23 -14.24
N ALA A 1140 23.11 56.37 -14.54
CA ALA A 1140 23.94 56.46 -15.74
C ALA A 1140 23.96 55.09 -16.47
N THR A 1141 23.18 54.96 -17.54
CA THR A 1141 23.13 53.78 -18.43
C THR A 1141 24.53 53.39 -18.87
N VAL A 1142 24.79 52.09 -19.08
CA VAL A 1142 25.97 51.68 -19.84
C VAL A 1142 25.90 52.30 -21.25
N ALA A 1143 27.07 52.50 -21.84
CA ALA A 1143 27.24 52.90 -23.22
C ALA A 1143 28.38 52.05 -23.78
N ASP A 1144 28.19 51.62 -25.02
CA ASP A 1144 28.73 50.43 -25.70
C ASP A 1144 30.27 50.48 -25.95
N ASN A 1145 31.07 50.79 -24.93
CA ASN A 1145 32.53 51.03 -25.01
C ASN A 1145 33.25 51.28 -23.66
N THR A 1146 32.71 50.88 -22.48
CA THR A 1146 33.43 51.09 -21.20
C THR A 1146 33.17 50.04 -20.10
N GLU A 1147 34.09 49.07 -20.03
CA GLU A 1147 34.54 48.38 -18.80
C GLU A 1147 33.42 47.82 -17.90
N LEU A 1148 32.70 46.81 -18.43
CA LEU A 1148 32.07 45.78 -17.59
C LEU A 1148 33.14 44.73 -17.26
N ASP A 1149 33.20 44.28 -16.01
CA ASP A 1149 33.99 43.11 -15.62
C ASP A 1149 33.10 41.87 -15.81
N TYR A 1150 33.65 40.71 -16.17
CA TYR A 1150 32.89 39.45 -16.13
C TYR A 1150 32.91 38.85 -14.71
N LEU A 1151 31.90 38.05 -14.37
CA LEU A 1151 31.97 37.17 -13.19
C LEU A 1151 33.06 36.11 -13.46
N PRO A 1152 33.98 35.85 -12.52
CA PRO A 1152 35.12 34.98 -12.81
C PRO A 1152 34.66 33.56 -13.17
N SER A 1153 35.12 33.07 -14.33
CA SER A 1153 34.84 31.73 -14.85
C SER A 1153 36.08 30.85 -14.74
N SER A 1154 35.86 29.55 -14.58
CA SER A 1154 36.91 28.52 -14.56
C SER A 1154 37.77 28.54 -15.83
N LEU A 1155 37.19 28.96 -16.96
CA LEU A 1155 37.86 29.23 -18.22
C LEU A 1155 37.08 30.29 -19.01
N VAL A 1156 37.72 31.40 -19.35
CA VAL A 1156 37.21 32.37 -20.35
C VAL A 1156 37.84 32.03 -21.70
N TRP A 1157 37.03 32.02 -22.76
CA TRP A 1157 37.43 31.56 -24.08
C TRP A 1157 36.62 32.26 -25.18
N TYR A 1158 37.10 32.16 -26.42
CA TYR A 1158 36.37 32.50 -27.64
C TYR A 1158 36.74 31.49 -28.73
N ASP A 1159 36.01 31.47 -29.84
CA ASP A 1159 36.47 30.79 -31.06
C ASP A 1159 37.22 31.75 -31.98
N ASP A 1160 37.83 31.27 -33.08
CA ASP A 1160 38.80 32.07 -33.86
C ASP A 1160 38.20 33.19 -34.74
N GLY A 1161 36.91 33.50 -34.59
CA GLY A 1161 36.36 34.85 -34.80
C GLY A 1161 36.49 35.42 -36.21
N SER A 1162 36.40 34.55 -37.22
CA SER A 1162 36.60 34.86 -38.64
C SER A 1162 38.02 35.29 -39.05
N THR A 1163 38.44 34.81 -40.22
CA THR A 1163 39.74 35.08 -40.87
C THR A 1163 39.96 36.54 -41.34
N THR A 1164 39.28 37.53 -40.75
CA THR A 1164 39.12 38.90 -41.28
C THR A 1164 39.68 40.04 -40.41
N ASP A 1165 40.71 39.81 -39.61
CA ASP A 1165 41.78 40.80 -39.27
C ASP A 1165 41.27 42.23 -38.93
N ASP A 1166 40.21 42.34 -38.12
CA ASP A 1166 39.62 43.60 -37.66
C ASP A 1166 39.63 43.63 -36.12
N THR A 1167 40.47 44.49 -35.54
CA THR A 1167 40.90 44.44 -34.13
C THR A 1167 39.84 44.86 -33.11
N ASP A 1168 38.65 45.21 -33.59
CA ASP A 1168 37.58 45.83 -32.83
C ASP A 1168 36.43 44.82 -32.52
N ALA A 1169 36.52 43.58 -33.01
CA ALA A 1169 35.52 42.52 -32.79
C ALA A 1169 35.75 41.68 -31.51
N PHE A 1170 36.90 41.85 -30.85
CA PHE A 1170 37.38 40.98 -29.75
C PHE A 1170 36.52 41.03 -28.46
N GLU A 1171 35.69 42.06 -28.29
CA GLU A 1171 34.84 42.24 -27.09
C GLU A 1171 33.41 41.66 -27.25
N ASP A 1172 32.96 41.33 -28.48
CA ASP A 1172 31.59 40.86 -28.75
C ASP A 1172 31.44 39.31 -28.69
N GLU A 1173 32.53 38.55 -28.67
CA GLU A 1173 32.54 37.07 -28.83
C GLU A 1173 33.01 36.29 -27.57
N VAL A 1174 33.21 37.01 -26.45
CA VAL A 1174 33.73 36.47 -25.19
C VAL A 1174 32.76 35.47 -24.57
N SER A 1175 33.20 34.21 -24.45
CA SER A 1175 32.41 33.06 -24.03
C SER A 1175 32.93 32.45 -22.72
N GLY A 1176 32.01 31.87 -21.92
CA GLY A 1176 32.34 31.31 -20.60
C GLY A 1176 31.17 30.47 -20.08
N SER A 1177 31.40 29.49 -19.20
CA SER A 1177 30.38 28.48 -18.85
C SER A 1177 29.19 28.99 -18.00
N TYR A 1178 29.17 30.30 -17.72
CA TYR A 1178 28.10 31.03 -17.03
C TYR A 1178 27.62 32.28 -17.81
N LEU A 1179 28.21 32.57 -18.97
CA LEU A 1179 27.74 33.60 -19.90
C LEU A 1179 26.66 32.97 -20.79
N VAL A 1180 25.40 33.35 -20.54
CA VAL A 1180 24.24 32.96 -21.35
C VAL A 1180 23.37 34.20 -21.47
N ASP A 1181 23.14 34.63 -22.71
CA ASP A 1181 22.36 35.81 -23.06
C ASP A 1181 20.87 35.47 -23.26
N ASN A 1182 20.08 36.51 -23.54
CA ASN A 1182 18.67 36.46 -23.93
C ASN A 1182 17.75 35.69 -22.96
N LEU A 1183 18.15 35.50 -21.69
CA LEU A 1183 17.39 34.70 -20.74
C LEU A 1183 16.10 35.42 -20.31
N PRO A 1184 14.91 34.79 -20.46
CA PRO A 1184 13.64 35.45 -20.18
C PRO A 1184 13.35 35.52 -18.67
N LEU A 1185 13.38 36.74 -18.12
CA LEU A 1185 12.99 37.04 -16.74
C LEU A 1185 11.47 37.29 -16.64
N ILE A 1186 10.66 36.25 -16.86
CA ILE A 1186 9.20 36.35 -16.80
C ILE A 1186 8.72 36.19 -15.35
N GLY A 1187 7.98 37.19 -14.85
CA GLY A 1187 7.40 37.15 -13.51
C GLY A 1187 8.42 37.10 -12.36
N GLY A 1188 9.69 37.38 -12.62
CA GLY A 1188 10.72 37.41 -11.58
C GLY A 1188 11.50 36.13 -11.32
N THR A 1189 11.27 35.09 -12.13
CA THR A 1189 12.12 33.91 -12.16
C THR A 1189 12.91 33.97 -13.46
N ILE A 1190 14.24 33.78 -13.43
CA ILE A 1190 14.93 33.39 -14.66
C ILE A 1190 14.44 31.98 -14.97
N ILE A 1191 13.66 31.83 -16.03
CA ILE A 1191 13.28 30.50 -16.51
C ILE A 1191 14.51 29.94 -17.21
N PHE A 1192 15.14 28.97 -16.53
CA PHE A 1192 16.18 28.13 -17.13
C PHE A 1192 15.49 27.00 -17.86
#